data_AF-A0A2G5QQI3-F1
#
_entry.id   AF-A0A2G5QQI3-F1
#
_cell.length_a   1.000
_cell.length_b   1.000
_cell.length_c   1.000
_cell.angle_alpha   90.00
_cell.angle_beta   90.00
_cell.angle_gamma   90.00
#
_symmetry.space_group_name_H-M   'P 1'
#
loop_
_entity.id
_entity.type
_entity.pdbx_description
1 polymer ?
#
loop_
_entity_poly.entity_id
_entity_poly.type
_entity_poly.pdbx_seq_one_letter_code
_entity_poly.pdbx_strand_id
1 'polypeptide(L)'
;MVHQSDYDDWFALSGSPQDPGLHFIGAFDRRITFYSQQVRALRFAHALAQPGRFKSTDHVAVVGAGAAGVTAALALALLGYEVALYDPATSILQLQSASPRLLHPHIYEWPALGSLGDRAGLPILDWSANNGGVVCAQLKADFAAAETRLNTLVFHPEHRLTAVEKEGARWRLTLQSNNGAIGRTFDRVVLAMGFGDEIPCGTAVPLHYWKQNSTGSAAAEAISPATYIVSGNGDGGLTDLLNLLIEDFEHVAFTRGFLDYFQDDALRAGTNAACTGVLSGADLEPAFTTHLLPLLTDRSVIDRLGRRLRTDRQVTINSVGPLLAAGQAAQLNQVMAFAVLEAARSAGRPVARSAGKVTDVTGHAGHFQLEGVSVSGKPLTASFQTVILRHGPNRNLRYQPAGDHLGAYRLHVTDLLKAKPELAAPPVLAAETYDLFQDLRINHLEDHAARPALKATVSAERAILTLGVDPAAHVATEQGSRSLLDVADQCERLTTTFTVQFNAPPKDTPQWANIARLALASSGRILLSASPETVADWRTVVPNIASATSAVLSHWHPAPSNVAGLSQAVDSCLLRLLDGALQLALTSHSCATLGPIHATIATAIGPTWAAWKVALAANPQLLADFLRWLANVEQREPTPWSGDHAHLPQLAAALLMILATHHGEPLAPALVERGNLMFGHGAVALGSGCQWVGHQPIAVWTHPDQWDVDALILSGSAEVEVMDVPGRVLDAGAPTTGIAAARRVRPVVIRNDKVWRARLAEGMIAWQGAVTAEFEALRARQDQELAELPQ
;
A
#
# COMPACT_ATOMS: atom_id res chain seq x y z
N MET A 1 0.50 -11.70 10.49
CA MET A 1 1.26 -12.86 11.01
C MET A 1 2.65 -12.80 10.40
N VAL A 2 3.50 -11.95 10.96
CA VAL A 2 4.94 -12.00 10.69
C VAL A 2 5.44 -13.39 11.08
N HIS A 3 5.98 -14.12 10.11
CA HIS A 3 6.55 -15.44 10.34
C HIS A 3 7.72 -15.31 11.34
N GLN A 4 7.84 -16.25 12.29
CA GLN A 4 8.96 -16.35 13.25
C GLN A 4 10.35 -16.08 12.61
N SER A 5 10.50 -16.44 11.34
CA SER A 5 11.69 -16.21 10.52
C SER A 5 12.12 -14.74 10.43
N ASP A 6 11.18 -13.77 10.40
CA ASP A 6 11.53 -12.34 10.29
C ASP A 6 12.22 -11.85 11.58
N TYR A 7 11.73 -12.26 12.76
CA TYR A 7 12.39 -11.91 14.03
C TYR A 7 13.77 -12.55 14.19
N ASP A 8 13.97 -13.76 13.65
CA ASP A 8 15.28 -14.40 13.58
C ASP A 8 16.24 -13.61 12.68
N ASP A 9 15.76 -13.12 11.54
CA ASP A 9 16.55 -12.32 10.60
C ASP A 9 16.98 -10.98 11.19
N TRP A 10 16.08 -10.23 11.84
CA TRP A 10 16.44 -8.95 12.50
C TRP A 10 17.44 -9.12 13.63
N PHE A 11 17.39 -10.24 14.33
CA PHE A 11 18.34 -10.54 15.38
C PHE A 11 19.71 -10.92 14.82
N ALA A 12 19.75 -11.77 13.80
CA ALA A 12 20.98 -12.15 13.10
C ALA A 12 21.65 -10.94 12.43
N LEU A 13 20.87 -10.02 11.86
CA LEU A 13 21.39 -8.77 11.30
C LEU A 13 22.03 -7.84 12.34
N SER A 14 21.74 -8.04 13.62
CA SER A 14 22.15 -7.14 14.70
C SER A 14 23.26 -7.70 15.58
N GLY A 15 23.87 -8.86 15.26
CA GLY A 15 24.95 -9.42 16.08
C GLY A 15 25.68 -10.57 15.41
N SER A 16 26.74 -11.08 16.05
CA SER A 16 27.45 -12.28 15.61
C SER A 16 27.18 -13.44 16.57
N PRO A 17 26.98 -14.68 16.09
CA PRO A 17 26.90 -15.86 16.95
C PRO A 17 28.14 -16.06 17.83
N GLN A 18 29.30 -15.52 17.44
CA GLN A 18 30.56 -15.62 18.20
C GLN A 18 30.56 -14.73 19.45
N ASP A 19 29.76 -13.66 19.44
CA ASP A 19 29.71 -12.62 20.46
C ASP A 19 28.30 -12.46 21.04
N PRO A 20 27.76 -13.50 21.72
CA PRO A 20 26.42 -13.44 22.28
C PRO A 20 26.29 -12.28 23.27
N GLY A 21 25.24 -11.47 23.09
CA GLY A 21 24.95 -10.30 23.91
C GLY A 21 25.62 -9.00 23.46
N LEU A 22 26.47 -9.03 22.41
CA LEU A 22 26.97 -7.84 21.76
C LEU A 22 26.25 -7.63 20.42
N HIS A 23 25.63 -6.47 20.28
CA HIS A 23 24.79 -6.13 19.15
C HIS A 23 25.25 -4.84 18.46
N PHE A 24 24.94 -4.72 17.17
CA PHE A 24 25.26 -3.58 16.32
C PHE A 24 24.01 -3.11 15.60
N ILE A 25 23.81 -1.80 15.53
CA ILE A 25 22.75 -1.18 14.71
C ILE A 25 23.41 -0.17 13.79
N GLY A 26 23.20 -0.25 12.47
CA GLY A 26 23.71 0.76 11.53
C GLY A 26 25.15 0.54 11.02
N ALA A 27 25.92 -0.40 11.58
CA ALA A 27 27.37 -0.45 11.36
C ALA A 27 27.75 -0.78 9.90
N PHE A 28 27.00 -1.66 9.24
CA PHE A 28 27.23 -2.06 7.84
C PHE A 28 26.05 -1.80 6.90
N ASP A 29 25.04 -1.09 7.39
CA ASP A 29 23.85 -0.81 6.63
C ASP A 29 24.14 0.00 5.35
N ARG A 30 23.38 -0.32 4.31
CA ARG A 30 23.24 0.49 3.10
C ARG A 30 22.01 1.39 3.26
N ARG A 31 22.00 2.56 2.62
CA ARG A 31 20.94 3.58 2.71
C ARG A 31 20.59 3.96 4.16
N ILE A 32 21.46 4.78 4.75
CA ILE A 32 21.38 5.17 6.16
C ILE A 32 20.70 6.54 6.27
N THR A 33 19.37 6.54 6.29
CA THR A 33 18.57 7.74 6.54
C THR A 33 18.32 7.89 8.03
N PHE A 34 17.78 9.04 8.45
CA PHE A 34 17.38 9.24 9.85
C PHE A 34 16.26 8.27 10.24
N TYR A 35 15.23 8.15 9.40
CA TYR A 35 14.10 7.24 9.56
C TYR A 35 14.55 5.76 9.60
N SER A 36 15.36 5.32 8.63
CA SER A 36 15.74 3.90 8.54
C SER A 36 16.59 3.43 9.73
N GLN A 37 17.28 4.34 10.43
CA GLN A 37 17.97 4.04 11.68
C GLN A 37 17.00 3.79 12.85
N GLN A 38 15.91 4.56 12.94
CA GLN A 38 14.88 4.36 13.97
C GLN A 38 14.09 3.06 13.73
N VAL A 39 13.73 2.77 12.47
CA VAL A 39 13.04 1.52 12.13
C VAL A 39 13.87 0.30 12.50
N ARG A 40 15.18 0.29 12.19
CA ARG A 40 16.07 -0.82 12.60
C ARG A 40 16.11 -1.00 14.11
N ALA A 41 16.21 0.10 14.85
CA ALA A 41 16.20 0.06 16.31
C ALA A 41 14.90 -0.55 16.87
N LEU A 42 13.74 -0.16 16.33
CA LEU A 42 12.45 -0.72 16.73
C LEU A 42 12.33 -2.21 16.38
N ARG A 43 12.68 -2.60 15.15
CA ARG A 43 12.60 -4.01 14.73
C ARG A 43 13.58 -4.88 15.50
N PHE A 44 14.78 -4.38 15.80
CA PHE A 44 15.73 -5.03 16.69
C PHE A 44 15.16 -5.22 18.10
N ALA A 45 14.64 -4.17 18.73
CA ALA A 45 14.07 -4.25 20.08
C ALA A 45 12.87 -5.21 20.13
N HIS A 46 12.00 -5.22 19.12
CA HIS A 46 10.90 -6.18 19.02
C HIS A 46 11.40 -7.62 18.82
N ALA A 47 12.42 -7.81 18.00
CA ALA A 47 13.06 -9.11 17.85
C ALA A 47 13.67 -9.58 19.18
N LEU A 48 14.18 -8.69 20.03
CA LEU A 48 14.69 -9.04 21.37
C LEU A 48 13.60 -9.40 22.38
N ALA A 49 12.40 -8.85 22.24
CA ALA A 49 11.27 -9.16 23.12
C ALA A 49 10.75 -10.60 22.95
N GLN A 50 11.21 -11.33 21.92
CA GLN A 50 10.80 -12.71 21.71
C GLN A 50 11.28 -13.63 22.85
N PRO A 51 10.46 -14.60 23.31
CA PRO A 51 10.79 -15.46 24.43
C PRO A 51 12.17 -16.13 24.32
N GLY A 52 12.94 -16.10 25.41
CA GLY A 52 14.21 -16.81 25.53
C GLY A 52 15.45 -16.06 24.99
N ARG A 53 15.29 -14.87 24.41
CA ARG A 53 16.43 -14.08 23.92
C ARG A 53 17.09 -13.26 25.02
N PHE A 54 16.31 -12.43 25.71
CA PHE A 54 16.77 -11.61 26.84
C PHE A 54 16.02 -12.04 28.11
N LYS A 55 16.69 -11.94 29.27
CA LYS A 55 16.03 -12.10 30.56
C LYS A 55 15.49 -10.74 30.99
N SER A 56 14.34 -10.71 31.65
CA SER A 56 13.76 -9.46 32.19
C SER A 56 14.66 -8.74 33.20
N THR A 57 15.69 -9.41 33.71
CA THR A 57 16.70 -8.86 34.64
C THR A 57 17.99 -8.46 33.94
N ASP A 58 18.10 -8.56 32.62
CA ASP A 58 19.32 -8.19 31.89
C ASP A 58 19.53 -6.66 31.95
N HIS A 59 20.74 -6.23 32.32
CA HIS A 59 21.15 -4.83 32.23
C HIS A 59 21.77 -4.55 30.86
N VAL A 60 21.28 -3.52 30.18
CA VAL A 60 21.63 -3.21 28.79
C VAL A 60 22.38 -1.89 28.68
N ALA A 61 23.56 -1.90 28.07
CA ALA A 61 24.23 -0.69 27.64
C ALA A 61 23.91 -0.40 26.17
N VAL A 62 23.53 0.85 25.87
CA VAL A 62 23.44 1.37 24.51
C VAL A 62 24.52 2.44 24.34
N VAL A 63 25.35 2.32 23.31
CA VAL A 63 26.46 3.26 23.05
C VAL A 63 26.21 4.00 21.74
N GLY A 64 26.13 5.33 21.82
CA GLY A 64 25.81 6.25 20.73
C GLY A 64 24.38 6.77 20.84
N ALA A 65 24.20 8.04 21.11
CA ALA A 65 22.91 8.72 21.24
C ALA A 65 22.48 9.44 19.94
N GLY A 66 22.75 8.81 18.80
CA GLY A 66 22.14 9.17 17.51
C GLY A 66 20.71 8.61 17.37
N ALA A 67 20.09 8.79 16.19
CA ALA A 67 18.71 8.36 15.94
C ALA A 67 18.45 6.88 16.30
N ALA A 68 19.37 5.98 15.92
CA ALA A 68 19.29 4.56 16.24
C ALA A 68 19.37 4.29 17.75
N GLY A 69 20.37 4.83 18.44
CA GLY A 69 20.60 4.50 19.85
C GLY A 69 19.60 5.13 20.80
N VAL A 70 19.15 6.36 20.54
CA VAL A 70 18.06 6.98 21.30
C VAL A 70 16.77 6.15 21.18
N THR A 71 16.45 5.71 19.96
CA THR A 71 15.28 4.87 19.71
C THR A 71 15.42 3.49 20.36
N ALA A 72 16.58 2.85 20.23
CA ALA A 72 16.83 1.54 20.83
C ALA A 72 16.76 1.60 22.35
N ALA A 73 17.38 2.61 22.98
CA ALA A 73 17.37 2.77 24.42
C ALA A 73 15.96 2.97 24.97
N LEU A 74 15.17 3.84 24.34
CA LEU A 74 13.77 4.05 24.73
C LEU A 74 12.91 2.79 24.51
N ALA A 75 13.04 2.13 23.36
CA ALA A 75 12.30 0.91 23.05
C ALA A 75 12.61 -0.22 24.05
N LEU A 76 13.88 -0.41 24.41
CA LEU A 76 14.30 -1.41 25.40
C LEU A 76 13.81 -1.06 26.81
N ALA A 77 13.83 0.21 27.21
CA ALA A 77 13.29 0.64 28.49
C ALA A 77 11.77 0.42 28.58
N LEU A 78 11.04 0.66 27.49
CA LEU A 78 9.60 0.37 27.37
C LEU A 78 9.28 -1.13 27.47
N LEU A 79 10.20 -2.00 27.05
CA LEU A 79 10.10 -3.45 27.25
C LEU A 79 10.42 -3.88 28.69
N GLY A 80 10.82 -2.93 29.55
CA GLY A 80 11.08 -3.15 30.97
C GLY A 80 12.53 -3.46 31.33
N TYR A 81 13.47 -3.39 30.38
CA TYR A 81 14.90 -3.57 30.67
C TYR A 81 15.50 -2.35 31.36
N GLU A 82 16.54 -2.56 32.18
CA GLU A 82 17.36 -1.48 32.72
C GLU A 82 18.40 -1.06 31.67
N VAL A 83 18.34 0.20 31.23
CA VAL A 83 19.06 0.72 30.07
C VAL A 83 19.91 1.92 30.44
N ALA A 84 21.21 1.82 30.17
CA ALA A 84 22.16 2.92 30.25
C ALA A 84 22.59 3.35 28.84
N LEU A 85 22.24 4.58 28.44
CA LEU A 85 22.62 5.17 27.15
C LEU A 85 23.87 6.06 27.32
N TYR A 86 24.95 5.76 26.61
CA TYR A 86 26.20 6.52 26.68
C TYR A 86 26.48 7.25 25.36
N ASP A 87 26.94 8.49 25.42
CA ASP A 87 27.46 9.23 24.27
C ASP A 87 28.58 10.19 24.69
N PRO A 88 29.61 10.42 23.85
CA PRO A 88 30.63 11.43 24.13
C PRO A 88 30.11 12.87 24.10
N ALA A 89 28.97 13.14 23.48
CA ALA A 89 28.35 14.46 23.46
C ALA A 89 27.60 14.76 24.76
N THR A 90 27.36 16.05 25.01
CA THR A 90 26.60 16.53 26.17
C THR A 90 25.08 16.36 26.00
N SER A 91 24.60 16.06 24.80
CA SER A 91 23.19 15.93 24.48
C SER A 91 22.98 14.87 23.41
N ILE A 92 21.84 14.18 23.46
CA ILE A 92 21.43 13.25 22.40
C ILE A 92 21.24 13.99 21.06
N LEU A 93 21.34 13.28 19.94
CA LEU A 93 21.16 13.81 18.58
C LEU A 93 22.03 15.05 18.27
N GLN A 94 23.20 15.18 18.91
CA GLN A 94 24.04 16.37 18.82
C GLN A 94 24.47 16.68 17.38
N LEU A 95 24.81 15.66 16.60
CA LEU A 95 25.37 15.81 15.26
C LEU A 95 24.42 16.55 14.30
N GLN A 96 23.13 16.28 14.39
CA GLN A 96 22.10 16.88 13.53
C GLN A 96 21.46 18.15 14.11
N SER A 97 21.72 18.46 15.38
CA SER A 97 21.01 19.50 16.13
C SER A 97 21.13 20.93 15.60
N ALA A 98 22.18 21.24 14.83
CA ALA A 98 22.37 22.54 14.19
C ALA A 98 22.34 22.46 12.65
N SER A 99 21.86 21.34 12.11
CA SER A 99 21.84 21.11 10.67
C SER A 99 20.71 21.90 10.01
N PRO A 100 21.00 22.75 9.01
CA PRO A 100 19.97 23.41 8.19
C PRO A 100 19.36 22.46 7.15
N ARG A 101 19.88 21.24 7.02
CA ARG A 101 19.40 20.27 6.02
C ARG A 101 18.02 19.76 6.37
N LEU A 102 17.15 19.73 5.38
CA LEU A 102 15.85 19.11 5.47
C LEU A 102 16.00 17.60 5.63
N LEU A 103 15.42 17.08 6.71
CA LEU A 103 15.22 15.65 6.90
C LEU A 103 13.84 15.30 6.35
N HIS A 104 13.78 14.27 5.51
CA HIS A 104 12.53 13.71 5.01
C HIS A 104 12.55 12.19 5.25
N PRO A 105 11.48 11.59 5.82
CA PRO A 105 11.52 10.19 6.23
C PRO A 105 11.53 9.21 5.05
N HIS A 106 10.71 9.47 4.02
CA HIS A 106 10.41 8.47 2.98
C HIS A 106 10.94 8.79 1.57
N ILE A 107 11.57 9.96 1.34
CA ILE A 107 11.92 10.41 -0.02
C ILE A 107 12.95 9.51 -0.71
N TYR A 108 13.83 8.87 0.07
CA TYR A 108 14.84 7.95 -0.43
C TYR A 108 14.27 6.55 -0.75
N GLU A 109 13.01 6.29 -0.37
CA GLU A 109 12.31 5.02 -0.61
C GLU A 109 11.55 5.01 -1.94
N TRP A 110 11.45 6.16 -2.63
CA TRP A 110 10.94 6.19 -4.01
C TRP A 110 11.69 5.16 -4.87
N PRO A 111 11.00 4.33 -5.67
CA PRO A 111 9.64 4.43 -6.20
C PRO A 111 8.52 3.82 -5.34
N ALA A 112 8.77 3.50 -4.05
CA ALA A 112 7.68 3.07 -3.17
C ALA A 112 6.60 4.16 -3.04
N LEU A 113 5.35 3.72 -2.97
CA LEU A 113 4.20 4.59 -2.70
C LEU A 113 4.31 5.18 -1.29
N GLY A 114 3.84 6.40 -1.12
CA GLY A 114 3.98 7.17 0.12
C GLY A 114 5.35 7.83 0.30
N SER A 115 6.23 7.81 -0.70
CA SER A 115 7.60 8.36 -0.60
C SER A 115 7.66 9.89 -0.37
N LEU A 116 6.59 10.63 -0.67
CA LEU A 116 6.44 12.05 -0.35
C LEU A 116 5.67 12.32 0.95
N GLY A 117 5.36 11.29 1.73
CA GLY A 117 4.75 11.46 3.05
C GLY A 117 5.71 12.19 4.00
N ASP A 118 5.26 13.33 4.55
CA ASP A 118 6.11 14.14 5.42
C ASP A 118 6.27 13.54 6.83
N ARG A 119 5.29 12.77 7.31
CA ARG A 119 5.33 12.16 8.64
C ARG A 119 6.08 10.83 8.63
N ALA A 120 7.00 10.65 9.58
CA ALA A 120 7.76 9.41 9.74
C ALA A 120 6.85 8.22 10.10
N GLY A 121 5.80 8.44 10.88
CA GLY A 121 4.80 7.43 11.21
C GLY A 121 5.33 6.42 12.22
N LEU A 122 6.16 6.86 13.17
CA LEU A 122 6.76 6.01 14.19
C LEU A 122 5.87 5.95 15.45
N PRO A 123 5.89 4.83 16.21
CA PRO A 123 5.09 4.70 17.43
C PRO A 123 5.69 5.49 18.61
N ILE A 124 7.00 5.77 18.57
CA ILE A 124 7.75 6.58 19.54
C ILE A 124 8.75 7.43 18.76
N LEU A 125 9.11 8.61 19.29
CA LEU A 125 10.07 9.52 18.65
C LEU A 125 9.70 9.82 17.19
N ASP A 126 8.41 10.07 16.96
CA ASP A 126 7.85 10.41 15.66
C ASP A 126 8.16 11.86 15.30
N TRP A 127 8.21 12.15 14.00
CA TRP A 127 8.55 13.48 13.50
C TRP A 127 8.00 13.68 12.09
N SER A 128 7.99 14.93 11.63
CA SER A 128 7.62 15.28 10.25
C SER A 128 8.76 16.00 9.55
N ALA A 129 8.79 15.93 8.23
CA ALA A 129 9.84 16.49 7.39
C ALA A 129 10.09 17.95 7.74
N ASN A 130 11.31 18.25 8.17
CA ASN A 130 11.75 19.58 8.58
C ASN A 130 13.27 19.65 8.64
N ASN A 131 13.83 20.84 8.84
CA ASN A 131 15.25 21.01 9.04
C ASN A 131 15.73 20.21 10.26
N GLY A 132 16.92 19.61 10.15
CA GLY A 132 17.47 18.68 11.14
C GLY A 132 17.49 19.25 12.56
N GLY A 133 17.80 20.55 12.72
CA GLY A 133 17.75 21.20 14.02
C GLY A 133 16.35 21.21 14.66
N VAL A 134 15.30 21.45 13.87
CA VAL A 134 13.91 21.45 14.34
C VAL A 134 13.47 20.04 14.73
N VAL A 135 13.74 19.05 13.87
CA VAL A 135 13.44 17.63 14.16
C VAL A 135 14.16 17.19 15.43
N CYS A 136 15.46 17.48 15.58
CA CYS A 136 16.20 17.11 16.77
C CYS A 136 15.71 17.81 18.03
N ALA A 137 15.29 19.08 17.96
CA ALA A 137 14.73 19.78 19.11
C ALA A 137 13.45 19.07 19.62
N GLN A 138 12.55 18.69 18.71
CA GLN A 138 11.35 17.94 19.03
C GLN A 138 11.69 16.59 19.68
N LEU A 139 12.54 15.78 19.03
CA LEU A 139 12.89 14.44 19.53
C LEU A 139 13.64 14.47 20.87
N LYS A 140 14.44 15.53 21.12
CA LYS A 140 15.07 15.75 22.44
C LYS A 140 14.04 15.99 23.53
N ALA A 141 13.02 16.79 23.25
CA ALA A 141 11.94 17.04 24.19
C ALA A 141 11.14 15.76 24.49
N ASP A 142 10.82 14.99 23.46
CA ASP A 142 10.10 13.72 23.60
C ASP A 142 10.90 12.69 24.41
N PHE A 143 12.20 12.57 24.15
CA PHE A 143 13.07 11.67 24.92
C PHE A 143 13.20 12.10 26.37
N ALA A 144 13.40 13.41 26.64
CA ALA A 144 13.49 13.92 28.00
C ALA A 144 12.19 13.67 28.78
N ALA A 145 11.03 13.88 28.15
CA ALA A 145 9.75 13.55 28.75
C ALA A 145 9.64 12.04 29.08
N ALA A 146 10.08 11.17 28.18
CA ALA A 146 10.09 9.72 28.42
C ALA A 146 11.04 9.31 29.56
N GLU A 147 12.24 9.88 29.61
CA GLU A 147 13.24 9.62 30.66
C GLU A 147 12.68 9.96 32.05
N THR A 148 11.90 11.04 32.19
CA THR A 148 11.27 11.39 33.46
C THR A 148 10.19 10.39 33.93
N ARG A 149 9.62 9.60 33.02
CA ARG A 149 8.59 8.59 33.32
C ARG A 149 9.15 7.17 33.46
N LEU A 150 10.31 6.91 32.87
CA LEU A 150 10.95 5.59 32.83
C LEU A 150 12.19 5.57 33.73
N ASN A 151 12.01 5.14 34.98
CA ASN A 151 13.13 4.99 35.93
C ASN A 151 14.20 3.98 35.49
N THR A 152 13.91 3.15 34.48
CA THR A 152 14.82 2.17 33.90
C THR A 152 15.67 2.73 32.75
N LEU A 153 15.50 3.99 32.36
CA LEU A 153 16.25 4.63 31.29
C LEU A 153 17.11 5.75 31.86
N VAL A 154 18.43 5.68 31.64
CA VAL A 154 19.36 6.73 32.07
C VAL A 154 20.31 7.12 30.94
N PHE A 155 20.33 8.41 30.59
CA PHE A 155 21.33 8.98 29.70
C PHE A 155 22.58 9.45 30.46
N HIS A 156 23.73 8.98 30.01
CA HIS A 156 25.06 9.32 30.49
C HIS A 156 25.84 10.09 29.41
N PRO A 157 25.73 11.43 29.37
CA PRO A 157 26.49 12.27 28.45
C PRO A 157 27.99 12.27 28.77
N GLU A 158 28.82 12.73 27.83
CA GLU A 158 30.27 12.87 28.00
C GLU A 158 31.02 11.56 28.36
N HIS A 159 30.48 10.42 27.92
CA HIS A 159 31.10 9.11 28.10
C HIS A 159 31.47 8.51 26.74
N ARG A 160 32.77 8.52 26.42
CA ARG A 160 33.31 7.92 25.20
C ARG A 160 33.69 6.47 25.44
N LEU A 161 33.15 5.55 24.65
CA LEU A 161 33.63 4.17 24.63
C LEU A 161 35.07 4.07 24.09
N THR A 162 35.95 3.40 24.82
CA THR A 162 37.35 3.18 24.43
C THR A 162 37.74 1.70 24.34
N ALA A 163 37.03 0.80 25.03
CA ALA A 163 37.20 -0.64 24.89
C ALA A 163 35.91 -1.41 25.22
N VAL A 164 35.72 -2.56 24.55
CA VAL A 164 34.67 -3.56 24.82
C VAL A 164 35.36 -4.91 25.01
N GLU A 165 35.14 -5.55 26.16
CA GLU A 165 35.78 -6.81 26.51
C GLU A 165 34.74 -7.81 27.02
N LYS A 166 34.89 -9.08 26.65
CA LYS A 166 34.04 -10.17 27.15
C LYS A 166 34.52 -10.62 28.52
N GLU A 167 33.65 -10.59 29.52
CA GLU A 167 33.91 -11.01 30.89
C GLU A 167 32.92 -12.13 31.29
N GLY A 168 33.31 -13.38 31.02
CA GLY A 168 32.45 -14.54 31.19
C GLY A 168 31.24 -14.49 30.25
N ALA A 169 30.02 -14.44 30.82
CA ALA A 169 28.77 -14.30 30.07
C ALA A 169 28.34 -12.83 29.85
N ARG A 170 29.13 -11.87 30.36
CA ARG A 170 28.83 -10.43 30.36
C ARG A 170 29.87 -9.66 29.56
N TRP A 171 29.62 -8.36 29.38
CA TRP A 171 30.46 -7.44 28.63
C TRP A 171 30.91 -6.28 29.51
N ARG A 172 32.21 -6.04 29.56
CA ARG A 172 32.82 -4.90 30.23
C ARG A 172 33.06 -3.79 29.21
N LEU A 173 32.51 -2.61 29.47
CA LEU A 173 32.75 -1.38 28.73
C LEU A 173 33.73 -0.50 29.50
N THR A 174 34.79 -0.04 28.82
CA THR A 174 35.64 1.04 29.31
C THR A 174 35.18 2.35 28.69
N LEU A 175 34.74 3.28 29.54
CA LEU A 175 34.18 4.57 29.17
C LEU A 175 35.10 5.68 29.68
N GLN A 176 35.65 6.47 28.78
CA GLN A 176 36.40 7.67 29.11
C GLN A 176 35.43 8.83 29.37
N SER A 177 35.53 9.45 30.55
CA SER A 177 34.81 10.66 30.92
C SER A 177 35.79 11.77 31.34
N ASN A 178 35.27 12.96 31.65
CA ASN A 178 36.05 14.06 32.24
C ASN A 178 36.66 13.68 33.61
N ASN A 179 36.09 12.69 34.30
CA ASN A 179 36.56 12.20 35.60
C ASN A 179 37.51 10.99 35.49
N GLY A 180 37.98 10.68 34.27
CA GLY A 180 38.82 9.51 33.99
C GLY A 180 38.05 8.35 33.34
N ALA A 181 38.76 7.24 33.14
CA ALA A 181 38.20 6.02 32.59
C ALA A 181 37.46 5.22 33.66
N ILE A 182 36.23 4.80 33.36
CA ILE A 182 35.41 3.95 34.22
C ILE A 182 35.09 2.63 33.51
N GLY A 183 35.17 1.52 34.25
CA GLY A 183 34.75 0.21 33.79
C GLY A 183 33.34 -0.10 34.29
N ARG A 184 32.44 -0.55 33.40
CA ARG A 184 31.09 -1.00 33.75
C ARG A 184 30.74 -2.30 33.04
N THR A 185 30.05 -3.20 33.72
CA THR A 185 29.70 -4.52 33.19
C THR A 185 28.20 -4.63 32.94
N PHE A 186 27.82 -5.19 31.80
CA PHE A 186 26.45 -5.35 31.33
C PHE A 186 26.19 -6.77 30.85
N ASP A 187 24.95 -7.23 30.95
CA ASP A 187 24.55 -8.51 30.36
C ASP A 187 24.49 -8.39 28.84
N ARG A 188 24.11 -7.21 28.34
CA ARG A 188 23.90 -6.93 26.91
C ARG A 188 24.47 -5.57 26.53
N VAL A 189 25.03 -5.47 25.33
CA VAL A 189 25.59 -4.24 24.77
C VAL A 189 25.05 -4.02 23.36
N VAL A 190 24.59 -2.82 23.07
CA VAL A 190 24.11 -2.38 21.76
C VAL A 190 24.98 -1.21 21.29
N LEU A 191 25.76 -1.43 20.23
CA LEU A 191 26.60 -0.41 19.62
C LEU A 191 25.87 0.28 18.47
N ALA A 192 25.37 1.49 18.75
CA ALA A 192 24.62 2.36 17.84
C ALA A 192 25.39 3.67 17.55
N MET A 193 26.72 3.55 17.38
CA MET A 193 27.66 4.69 17.27
C MET A 193 27.67 5.38 15.88
N GLY A 194 26.70 5.07 15.02
CA GLY A 194 26.65 5.55 13.65
C GLY A 194 27.80 4.98 12.81
N PHE A 195 28.25 5.72 11.80
CA PHE A 195 29.11 5.17 10.75
C PHE A 195 30.50 5.80 10.65
N GLY A 196 30.77 6.89 11.37
CA GLY A 196 32.06 7.58 11.31
C GLY A 196 32.00 8.91 10.54
N ASP A 197 33.14 9.59 10.54
CA ASP A 197 33.39 10.76 9.72
C ASP A 197 33.90 10.35 8.34
N GLU A 198 33.68 11.21 7.35
CA GLU A 198 34.14 11.02 5.97
C GLU A 198 35.66 10.78 5.92
N ILE A 199 36.11 9.84 5.09
CA ILE A 199 37.54 9.49 5.00
C ILE A 199 38.32 10.66 4.36
N PRO A 200 39.34 11.24 5.04
CA PRO A 200 40.21 12.24 4.43
C PRO A 200 41.15 11.62 3.39
N CYS A 201 41.55 12.40 2.40
CA CYS A 201 42.50 11.97 1.37
C CYS A 201 43.46 13.12 1.03
N GLY A 202 44.75 12.91 1.31
CA GLY A 202 45.77 13.93 1.11
C GLY A 202 45.50 15.22 1.87
N THR A 203 45.66 16.33 1.16
CA THR A 203 45.41 17.70 1.64
C THR A 203 43.93 18.11 1.61
N ALA A 204 43.05 17.30 1.00
CA ALA A 204 41.62 17.61 0.95
C ALA A 204 40.93 17.23 2.26
N VAL A 205 40.41 18.26 2.94
CA VAL A 205 39.56 18.09 4.12
C VAL A 205 38.12 17.83 3.67
N PRO A 206 37.52 16.68 4.02
CA PRO A 206 36.15 16.40 3.63
C PRO A 206 35.16 17.41 4.22
N LEU A 207 34.22 17.86 3.39
CA LEU A 207 33.16 18.74 3.84
C LEU A 207 32.21 17.99 4.78
N HIS A 208 32.04 18.52 6.00
CA HIS A 208 31.11 17.97 6.96
C HIS A 208 29.68 17.96 6.40
N TYR A 209 29.09 16.76 6.36
CA TYR A 209 27.75 16.56 5.81
C TYR A 209 26.68 17.35 6.59
N TRP A 210 26.73 17.39 7.92
CA TRP A 210 25.66 18.01 8.72
C TRP A 210 25.79 19.53 8.92
N LYS A 211 26.92 20.13 8.50
CA LYS A 211 27.17 21.55 8.70
C LYS A 211 26.79 22.34 7.47
N GLN A 212 26.36 23.58 7.67
CA GLN A 212 26.24 24.53 6.57
C GLN A 212 27.60 24.71 5.91
N ASN A 213 27.64 24.60 4.59
CA ASN A 213 28.83 24.90 3.81
C ASN A 213 28.49 25.96 2.75
N SER A 214 29.50 26.72 2.33
CA SER A 214 29.36 27.75 1.30
C SER A 214 29.59 27.19 -0.11
N THR A 215 29.69 25.86 -0.24
CA THR A 215 29.99 25.19 -1.51
C THR A 215 28.91 25.50 -2.53
N GLY A 216 29.32 26.07 -3.67
CA GLY A 216 28.38 26.46 -4.71
C GLY A 216 27.80 27.88 -4.56
N SER A 217 28.25 28.66 -3.56
CA SER A 217 27.79 30.04 -3.36
C SER A 217 28.74 31.07 -3.97
N ALA A 218 28.20 32.22 -4.39
CA ALA A 218 28.99 33.35 -4.89
C ALA A 218 30.05 33.83 -3.87
N ALA A 219 29.82 33.64 -2.57
CA ALA A 219 30.76 33.99 -1.52
C ALA A 219 31.97 33.03 -1.45
N ALA A 220 31.83 31.78 -1.92
CA ALA A 220 32.93 30.80 -2.00
C ALA A 220 33.64 30.80 -3.35
N GLU A 221 33.08 31.48 -4.35
CA GLU A 221 33.50 31.42 -5.75
C GLU A 221 34.04 32.79 -6.21
N ALA A 222 35.22 33.16 -5.71
CA ALA A 222 35.83 34.45 -6.01
C ALA A 222 36.21 34.64 -7.50
N ILE A 223 36.31 33.55 -8.27
CA ILE A 223 36.72 33.53 -9.68
C ILE A 223 35.75 32.64 -10.47
N SER A 224 35.20 33.17 -11.58
CA SER A 224 34.29 32.45 -12.48
C SER A 224 34.96 32.17 -13.85
N PRO A 225 34.75 30.98 -14.46
CA PRO A 225 33.98 29.86 -13.91
C PRO A 225 34.76 29.09 -12.84
N ALA A 226 34.10 28.78 -11.73
CA ALA A 226 34.71 27.98 -10.67
C ALA A 226 34.85 26.51 -11.10
N THR A 227 35.94 25.84 -10.72
CA THR A 227 36.21 24.44 -11.14
C THR A 227 36.05 23.46 -9.97
N TYR A 228 35.17 22.49 -10.16
CA TYR A 228 34.80 21.49 -9.16
C TYR A 228 35.11 20.07 -9.64
N ILE A 229 35.52 19.22 -8.70
CA ILE A 229 35.41 17.78 -8.84
C ILE A 229 34.66 17.17 -7.65
N VAL A 230 33.61 16.41 -7.95
CA VAL A 230 32.89 15.59 -6.97
C VAL A 230 33.34 14.15 -7.13
N SER A 231 33.89 13.54 -6.09
CA SER A 231 34.29 12.13 -6.12
C SER A 231 33.42 11.29 -5.20
N GLY A 232 32.53 10.50 -5.80
CA GLY A 232 31.61 9.61 -5.12
C GLY A 232 30.26 9.53 -5.84
N ASN A 233 29.69 8.32 -5.92
CA ASN A 233 28.43 8.02 -6.62
C ASN A 233 27.32 7.52 -5.68
N GLY A 234 27.48 7.69 -4.37
CA GLY A 234 26.39 7.51 -3.40
C GLY A 234 25.49 8.75 -3.32
N ASP A 235 24.43 8.69 -2.51
CA ASP A 235 23.44 9.78 -2.37
C ASP A 235 24.09 11.15 -2.10
N GLY A 236 25.04 11.24 -1.18
CA GLY A 236 25.74 12.50 -0.88
C GLY A 236 26.51 13.07 -2.09
N GLY A 237 27.09 12.21 -2.93
CA GLY A 237 27.82 12.63 -4.14
C GLY A 237 26.88 13.10 -5.24
N LEU A 238 25.76 12.39 -5.46
CA LEU A 238 24.75 12.79 -6.44
C LEU A 238 24.01 14.06 -6.02
N THR A 239 23.70 14.23 -4.73
CA THR A 239 23.10 15.48 -4.23
C THR A 239 24.05 16.66 -4.38
N ASP A 240 25.35 16.50 -4.07
CA ASP A 240 26.34 17.58 -4.29
C ASP A 240 26.52 17.89 -5.79
N LEU A 241 26.46 16.88 -6.67
CA LEU A 241 26.44 17.10 -8.12
C LEU A 241 25.23 17.95 -8.53
N LEU A 242 24.03 17.60 -8.09
CA LEU A 242 22.80 18.35 -8.39
C LEU A 242 22.88 19.78 -7.86
N ASN A 243 23.37 19.97 -6.63
CA ASN A 243 23.56 21.29 -6.02
C ASN A 243 24.52 22.18 -6.82
N LEU A 244 25.56 21.59 -7.42
CA LEU A 244 26.46 22.35 -8.29
C LEU A 244 25.81 22.66 -9.63
N LEU A 245 25.01 21.77 -10.21
CA LEU A 245 24.47 21.96 -11.56
C LEU A 245 23.19 22.81 -11.62
N ILE A 246 22.37 22.81 -10.58
CA ILE A 246 21.03 23.41 -10.58
C ILE A 246 21.00 24.71 -9.76
N GLU A 247 20.39 25.75 -10.33
CA GLU A 247 20.11 27.01 -9.65
C GLU A 247 19.07 26.83 -8.52
N ASP A 248 19.35 27.47 -7.37
CA ASP A 248 18.56 27.42 -6.14
C ASP A 248 18.17 26.00 -5.71
N PHE A 249 19.14 25.09 -5.75
CA PHE A 249 18.92 23.70 -5.39
C PHE A 249 18.69 23.52 -3.88
N GLU A 250 17.48 23.10 -3.54
CA GLU A 250 17.14 22.46 -2.26
C GLU A 250 16.59 21.08 -2.60
N HIS A 251 17.09 20.02 -1.95
CA HIS A 251 16.91 18.65 -2.41
C HIS A 251 15.44 18.22 -2.43
N VAL A 252 14.66 18.49 -1.38
CA VAL A 252 13.25 18.06 -1.33
C VAL A 252 12.38 18.87 -2.27
N ALA A 253 12.54 20.20 -2.28
CA ALA A 253 11.81 21.08 -3.18
C ALA A 253 12.10 20.75 -4.64
N PHE A 254 13.37 20.52 -4.98
CA PHE A 254 13.76 20.06 -6.32
C PHE A 254 13.13 18.71 -6.66
N THR A 255 13.16 17.76 -5.72
CA THR A 255 12.60 16.42 -5.92
C THR A 255 11.10 16.47 -6.17
N ARG A 256 10.34 17.22 -5.35
CA ARG A 256 8.90 17.41 -5.55
C ARG A 256 8.61 18.03 -6.91
N GLY A 257 9.27 19.14 -7.24
CA GLY A 257 9.11 19.80 -8.54
C GLY A 257 9.54 18.95 -9.73
N PHE A 258 10.52 18.04 -9.57
CA PHE A 258 10.91 17.08 -10.60
C PHE A 258 9.82 16.03 -10.83
N LEU A 259 9.21 15.51 -9.76
CA LEU A 259 8.11 14.55 -9.85
C LEU A 259 6.85 15.19 -10.45
N ASP A 260 6.57 16.48 -10.16
CA ASP A 260 5.44 17.23 -10.71
C ASP A 260 5.50 17.43 -12.25
N TYR A 261 6.66 17.16 -12.88
CA TYR A 261 6.74 17.13 -14.34
C TYR A 261 5.99 15.96 -14.98
N PHE A 262 5.62 14.98 -14.17
CA PHE A 262 4.81 13.84 -14.55
C PHE A 262 3.41 14.02 -13.97
N GLN A 263 2.41 13.44 -14.63
CA GLN A 263 0.99 13.54 -14.21
C GLN A 263 0.36 12.14 -14.14
N ASP A 264 1.21 11.11 -14.26
CA ASP A 264 0.85 9.70 -14.31
C ASP A 264 2.03 8.85 -13.81
N ASP A 265 1.82 7.53 -13.78
CA ASP A 265 2.76 6.56 -13.24
C ASP A 265 3.98 6.28 -14.14
N ALA A 266 4.11 6.99 -15.27
CA ALA A 266 5.08 6.63 -16.32
C ALA A 266 6.53 6.66 -15.83
N LEU A 267 6.91 7.63 -14.99
CA LEU A 267 8.26 7.70 -14.44
C LEU A 267 8.55 6.50 -13.55
N ARG A 268 7.65 6.20 -12.63
CA ARG A 268 7.79 5.08 -11.70
C ARG A 268 7.85 3.75 -12.45
N ALA A 269 6.92 3.54 -13.39
CA ALA A 269 6.87 2.34 -14.22
C ALA A 269 8.14 2.19 -15.09
N GLY A 270 8.60 3.28 -15.72
CA GLY A 270 9.82 3.30 -16.52
C GLY A 270 11.07 3.01 -15.70
N THR A 271 11.17 3.54 -14.48
CA THR A 271 12.31 3.26 -13.59
C THR A 271 12.28 1.83 -13.08
N ASN A 272 11.10 1.30 -12.72
CA ASN A 272 10.96 -0.10 -12.37
C ASN A 272 11.42 -1.00 -13.53
N ALA A 273 10.95 -0.74 -14.75
CA ALA A 273 11.39 -1.49 -15.94
C ALA A 273 12.91 -1.43 -16.15
N ALA A 274 13.54 -0.29 -15.90
CA ALA A 274 14.99 -0.12 -16.02
C ALA A 274 15.80 -0.83 -14.91
N CYS A 275 15.23 -1.01 -13.72
CA CYS A 275 15.93 -1.55 -12.55
C CYS A 275 15.60 -3.01 -12.23
N THR A 276 14.46 -3.54 -12.69
CA THR A 276 14.04 -4.93 -12.40
C THR A 276 15.06 -5.93 -12.98
N GLY A 277 15.51 -6.86 -12.13
CA GLY A 277 16.48 -7.90 -12.51
C GLY A 277 17.93 -7.44 -12.62
N VAL A 278 18.22 -6.16 -12.36
CA VAL A 278 19.59 -5.63 -12.43
C VAL A 278 20.37 -5.97 -11.16
N LEU A 279 21.54 -6.59 -11.31
CA LEU A 279 22.43 -6.93 -10.20
C LEU A 279 23.02 -5.67 -9.55
N SER A 280 23.20 -5.71 -8.22
CA SER A 280 23.85 -4.61 -7.49
C SER A 280 25.25 -4.31 -8.06
N GLY A 281 25.53 -3.03 -8.30
CA GLY A 281 26.79 -2.55 -8.87
C GLY A 281 26.83 -2.47 -10.41
N ALA A 282 25.84 -3.04 -11.11
CA ALA A 282 25.74 -2.91 -12.57
C ALA A 282 25.39 -1.47 -13.01
N ASP A 283 25.77 -1.12 -14.23
CA ASP A 283 25.51 0.20 -14.82
C ASP A 283 24.06 0.35 -15.27
N LEU A 284 23.35 1.32 -14.70
CA LEU A 284 21.96 1.64 -15.04
C LEU A 284 21.84 2.61 -16.22
N GLU A 285 22.91 3.29 -16.62
CA GLU A 285 22.84 4.33 -17.65
C GLU A 285 22.29 3.83 -19.01
N PRO A 286 22.66 2.64 -19.52
CA PRO A 286 22.06 2.09 -20.75
C PRO A 286 20.56 1.82 -20.60
N ALA A 287 20.12 1.32 -19.43
CA ALA A 287 18.72 1.05 -19.15
C ALA A 287 17.92 2.36 -19.03
N PHE A 288 18.47 3.37 -18.35
CA PHE A 288 17.86 4.71 -18.27
C PHE A 288 17.77 5.38 -19.63
N THR A 289 18.78 5.23 -20.48
CA THR A 289 18.74 5.73 -21.86
C THR A 289 17.60 5.07 -22.65
N THR A 290 17.37 3.78 -22.44
CA THR A 290 16.32 3.02 -23.15
C THR A 290 14.92 3.35 -22.64
N HIS A 291 14.73 3.40 -21.32
CA HIS A 291 13.41 3.46 -20.70
C HIS A 291 13.00 4.86 -20.23
N LEU A 292 13.94 5.73 -19.84
CA LEU A 292 13.66 7.03 -19.23
C LEU A 292 13.90 8.21 -20.16
N LEU A 293 14.97 8.20 -20.96
CA LEU A 293 15.28 9.34 -21.85
C LEU A 293 14.14 9.68 -22.84
N PRO A 294 13.46 8.71 -23.49
CA PRO A 294 12.32 9.01 -24.35
C PRO A 294 11.19 9.72 -23.58
N LEU A 295 10.87 9.21 -22.39
CA LEU A 295 9.84 9.79 -21.51
C LEU A 295 10.22 11.21 -21.04
N LEU A 296 11.47 11.40 -20.59
CA LEU A 296 11.98 12.71 -20.16
C LEU A 296 11.94 13.74 -21.29
N THR A 297 12.18 13.30 -22.53
CA THR A 297 12.11 14.16 -23.72
C THR A 297 10.67 14.52 -24.07
N ASP A 298 9.78 13.52 -24.14
CA ASP A 298 8.35 13.71 -24.46
C ASP A 298 7.67 14.67 -23.48
N ARG A 299 7.98 14.56 -22.19
CA ARG A 299 7.45 15.44 -21.13
C ARG A 299 8.18 16.79 -21.03
N SER A 300 9.10 17.09 -21.94
CA SER A 300 9.95 18.31 -21.95
C SER A 300 10.73 18.53 -20.65
N VAL A 301 11.06 17.47 -19.91
CA VAL A 301 11.82 17.55 -18.65
C VAL A 301 13.23 18.06 -18.89
N ILE A 302 13.88 17.55 -19.95
CA ILE A 302 15.23 17.94 -20.35
C ILE A 302 15.32 19.45 -20.62
N ASP A 303 14.35 20.02 -21.35
CA ASP A 303 14.31 21.46 -21.65
C ASP A 303 14.06 22.31 -20.39
N ARG A 304 13.17 21.88 -19.51
CA ARG A 304 12.88 22.57 -18.24
C ARG A 304 14.09 22.59 -17.33
N LEU A 305 14.78 21.44 -17.19
CA LEU A 305 16.02 21.35 -16.42
C LEU A 305 17.13 22.19 -17.06
N GLY A 306 17.22 22.20 -18.39
CA GLY A 306 18.19 23.00 -19.14
C GLY A 306 18.17 24.49 -18.77
N ARG A 307 16.98 25.06 -18.54
CA ARG A 307 16.79 26.46 -18.13
C ARG A 307 17.25 26.75 -16.69
N ARG A 308 17.38 25.72 -15.86
CA ARG A 308 17.83 25.83 -14.46
C ARG A 308 19.31 25.50 -14.27
N LEU A 309 20.03 25.17 -15.35
CA LEU A 309 21.44 24.82 -15.27
C LEU A 309 22.29 26.06 -15.00
N ARG A 310 23.07 26.03 -13.91
CA ARG A 310 24.01 27.10 -13.58
C ARG A 310 25.09 27.22 -14.63
N THR A 311 25.44 28.43 -15.06
CA THR A 311 26.45 28.70 -16.12
C THR A 311 27.82 29.14 -15.59
N ASP A 312 27.92 29.37 -14.29
CA ASP A 312 29.03 30.03 -13.61
C ASP A 312 30.18 29.10 -13.17
N ARG A 313 30.15 27.81 -13.57
CA ARG A 313 31.10 26.79 -13.11
C ARG A 313 31.30 25.64 -14.10
N GLN A 314 32.38 24.90 -13.89
CA GLN A 314 32.69 23.64 -14.55
C GLN A 314 32.76 22.52 -13.51
N VAL A 315 32.06 21.43 -13.77
CA VAL A 315 31.95 20.29 -12.85
C VAL A 315 32.50 19.04 -13.53
N THR A 316 33.38 18.34 -12.81
CA THR A 316 33.79 16.97 -13.11
C THR A 316 33.20 16.04 -12.05
N ILE A 317 32.68 14.87 -12.45
CA ILE A 317 32.30 13.82 -11.51
C ILE A 317 33.20 12.59 -11.68
N ASN A 318 33.67 12.07 -10.54
CA ASN A 318 34.47 10.86 -10.42
C ASN A 318 33.70 9.76 -9.68
N SER A 319 33.77 8.54 -10.21
CA SER A 319 33.22 7.34 -9.56
C SER A 319 34.18 6.16 -9.57
N VAL A 320 34.00 5.25 -8.61
CA VAL A 320 34.59 3.90 -8.67
C VAL A 320 33.53 2.99 -9.29
N GLY A 321 33.79 2.53 -10.51
CA GLY A 321 32.80 1.83 -11.33
C GLY A 321 31.81 2.78 -12.01
N PRO A 322 30.65 2.26 -12.47
CA PRO A 322 29.61 3.07 -13.11
C PRO A 322 29.14 4.23 -12.25
N LEU A 323 28.85 5.38 -12.86
CA LEU A 323 28.30 6.53 -12.15
C LEU A 323 26.91 6.21 -11.58
N LEU A 324 26.05 5.59 -12.39
CA LEU A 324 24.70 5.18 -12.01
C LEU A 324 24.70 3.68 -11.69
N ALA A 325 25.34 3.32 -10.58
CA ALA A 325 25.46 1.92 -10.17
C ALA A 325 24.22 1.44 -9.38
N ALA A 326 23.67 0.30 -9.79
CA ALA A 326 22.49 -0.28 -9.15
C ALA A 326 22.70 -0.54 -7.64
N GLY A 327 21.82 0.04 -6.81
CA GLY A 327 21.87 -0.09 -5.35
C GLY A 327 22.90 0.80 -4.63
N GLN A 328 23.65 1.65 -5.35
CA GLN A 328 24.67 2.53 -4.77
C GLN A 328 24.10 3.82 -4.14
N ALA A 329 23.04 4.37 -4.73
CA ALA A 329 22.29 5.53 -4.23
C ALA A 329 20.78 5.28 -4.37
N ALA A 330 19.95 6.12 -3.74
CA ALA A 330 18.50 6.08 -3.93
C ALA A 330 18.14 6.23 -5.42
N GLN A 331 17.15 5.46 -5.86
CA GLN A 331 16.81 5.37 -7.29
C GLN A 331 16.41 6.74 -7.84
N LEU A 332 15.64 7.53 -7.09
CA LEU A 332 15.23 8.87 -7.50
C LEU A 332 16.43 9.82 -7.69
N ASN A 333 17.43 9.76 -6.82
CA ASN A 333 18.65 10.57 -6.98
C ASN A 333 19.44 10.18 -8.24
N GLN A 334 19.48 8.89 -8.58
CA GLN A 334 20.11 8.41 -9.82
C GLN A 334 19.33 8.88 -11.05
N VAL A 335 18.00 8.83 -11.03
CA VAL A 335 17.12 9.32 -12.10
C VAL A 335 17.25 10.83 -12.29
N MET A 336 17.23 11.62 -11.20
CA MET A 336 17.42 13.06 -11.26
C MET A 336 18.80 13.43 -11.78
N ALA A 337 19.87 12.77 -11.30
CA ALA A 337 21.22 12.99 -11.79
C ALA A 337 21.33 12.65 -13.29
N PHE A 338 20.75 11.53 -13.73
CA PHE A 338 20.67 11.18 -15.14
C PHE A 338 19.97 12.26 -15.97
N ALA A 339 18.78 12.70 -15.57
CA ALA A 339 18.01 13.72 -16.29
C ALA A 339 18.77 15.07 -16.37
N VAL A 340 19.44 15.49 -15.30
CA VAL A 340 20.25 16.72 -15.28
C VAL A 340 21.50 16.61 -16.15
N LEU A 341 22.17 15.45 -16.15
CA LEU A 341 23.32 15.19 -17.03
C LEU A 341 22.91 15.23 -18.51
N GLU A 342 21.75 14.67 -18.85
CA GLU A 342 21.19 14.71 -20.21
C GLU A 342 20.77 16.14 -20.60
N ALA A 343 20.17 16.90 -19.68
CA ALA A 343 19.89 18.32 -19.90
C ALA A 343 21.17 19.14 -20.16
N ALA A 344 22.23 18.88 -19.38
CA ALA A 344 23.52 19.53 -19.55
C ALA A 344 24.17 19.18 -20.91
N ARG A 345 24.07 17.91 -21.33
CA ARG A 345 24.51 17.47 -22.67
C ARG A 345 23.72 18.15 -23.78
N SER A 346 22.39 18.21 -23.68
CA SER A 346 21.51 18.87 -24.66
C SER A 346 21.80 20.36 -24.78
N ALA A 347 22.10 21.04 -23.66
CA ALA A 347 22.47 22.44 -23.62
C ALA A 347 23.90 22.74 -24.12
N GLY A 348 24.66 21.74 -24.61
CA GLY A 348 26.05 21.91 -25.07
C GLY A 348 27.06 22.12 -23.94
N ARG A 349 26.74 21.68 -22.72
CA ARG A 349 27.52 21.90 -21.49
C ARG A 349 27.75 20.59 -20.73
N PRO A 350 28.33 19.56 -21.36
CA PRO A 350 28.46 18.25 -20.74
C PRO A 350 29.34 18.29 -19.49
N VAL A 351 28.93 17.58 -18.45
CA VAL A 351 29.72 17.35 -17.24
C VAL A 351 30.84 16.37 -17.54
N ALA A 352 32.08 16.73 -17.22
CA ALA A 352 33.22 15.85 -17.44
C ALA A 352 33.15 14.64 -16.49
N ARG A 353 33.53 13.46 -16.98
CA ARG A 353 33.53 12.22 -16.20
C ARG A 353 34.94 11.67 -16.07
N SER A 354 35.33 11.30 -14.86
CA SER A 354 36.53 10.52 -14.58
C SER A 354 36.17 9.22 -13.86
N ALA A 355 37.08 8.26 -13.89
CA ALA A 355 36.95 6.98 -13.21
C ALA A 355 38.22 6.64 -12.43
N GLY A 356 38.04 6.04 -11.26
CA GLY A 356 39.13 5.54 -10.44
C GLY A 356 38.94 5.86 -8.96
N LYS A 357 39.71 5.15 -8.14
CA LYS A 357 39.79 5.41 -6.69
C LYS A 357 40.80 6.53 -6.47
N VAL A 358 40.37 7.63 -5.88
CA VAL A 358 41.28 8.70 -5.46
C VAL A 358 42.21 8.14 -4.39
N THR A 359 43.52 8.20 -4.64
CA THR A 359 44.54 7.70 -3.71
C THR A 359 45.23 8.82 -2.95
N ASP A 360 45.32 10.00 -3.56
CA ASP A 360 45.84 11.21 -2.91
C ASP A 360 45.21 12.48 -3.51
N VAL A 361 45.26 13.56 -2.75
CA VAL A 361 44.89 14.91 -3.21
C VAL A 361 45.97 15.90 -2.79
N THR A 362 46.65 16.51 -3.76
CA THR A 362 47.73 17.46 -3.50
C THR A 362 47.26 18.89 -3.79
N GLY A 363 47.52 19.80 -2.84
CA GLY A 363 47.16 21.21 -2.93
C GLY A 363 48.33 22.08 -3.36
N HIS A 364 48.15 22.91 -4.39
CA HIS A 364 49.13 23.87 -4.90
C HIS A 364 48.47 25.21 -5.22
N ALA A 365 48.89 26.28 -4.53
CA ALA A 365 48.46 27.66 -4.79
C ALA A 365 46.93 27.88 -4.93
N GLY A 366 46.13 27.23 -4.07
CA GLY A 366 44.66 27.36 -4.08
C GLY A 366 43.93 26.44 -5.07
N HIS A 367 44.66 25.54 -5.73
CA HIS A 367 44.11 24.47 -6.55
C HIS A 367 44.52 23.09 -6.03
N PHE A 368 43.75 22.07 -6.43
CA PHE A 368 43.93 20.68 -6.04
C PHE A 368 44.12 19.80 -7.27
N GLN A 369 45.01 18.83 -7.18
CA GLN A 369 45.18 17.75 -8.16
C GLN A 369 44.90 16.41 -7.48
N LEU A 370 44.27 15.49 -8.22
CA LEU A 370 43.88 14.18 -7.72
C LEU A 370 44.74 13.08 -8.36
N GLU A 371 45.14 12.12 -7.54
CA GLU A 371 45.86 10.92 -7.99
C GLU A 371 44.94 9.69 -7.99
N GLY A 372 45.25 8.70 -8.83
CA GLY A 372 44.50 7.44 -8.92
C GLY A 372 43.22 7.51 -9.77
N VAL A 373 42.96 8.64 -10.41
CA VAL A 373 41.80 8.89 -11.29
C VAL A 373 42.22 9.10 -12.74
N SER A 374 41.35 8.70 -13.66
CA SER A 374 41.62 8.73 -15.10
C SER A 374 40.42 9.19 -15.92
N VAL A 375 40.68 9.76 -17.09
CA VAL A 375 39.67 10.08 -18.12
C VAL A 375 40.04 9.29 -19.36
N SER A 376 39.12 8.44 -19.83
CA SER A 376 39.35 7.56 -20.98
C SER A 376 40.66 6.75 -20.88
N GLY A 377 40.97 6.25 -19.68
CA GLY A 377 42.16 5.44 -19.40
C GLY A 377 43.47 6.22 -19.24
N LYS A 378 43.46 7.55 -19.36
CA LYS A 378 44.64 8.40 -19.13
C LYS A 378 44.55 9.10 -17.76
N PRO A 379 45.66 9.25 -17.01
CA PRO A 379 45.64 9.96 -15.73
C PRO A 379 45.03 11.36 -15.86
N LEU A 380 44.18 11.75 -14.90
CA LEU A 380 43.61 13.09 -14.85
C LEU A 380 44.70 14.09 -14.43
N THR A 381 45.04 15.03 -15.30
CA THR A 381 46.06 16.06 -15.03
C THR A 381 45.46 17.44 -14.71
N ALA A 382 44.13 17.57 -14.79
CA ALA A 382 43.44 18.83 -14.51
C ALA A 382 43.52 19.20 -13.02
N SER A 383 43.58 20.50 -12.74
CA SER A 383 43.54 21.07 -11.39
C SER A 383 42.20 21.72 -11.10
N PHE A 384 41.68 21.55 -9.88
CA PHE A 384 40.37 22.02 -9.45
C PHE A 384 40.49 23.03 -8.33
N GLN A 385 39.65 24.05 -8.29
CA GLN A 385 39.59 24.98 -7.15
C GLN A 385 38.97 24.31 -5.92
N THR A 386 37.99 23.42 -6.13
CA THR A 386 37.32 22.72 -5.03
C THR A 386 37.21 21.22 -5.32
N VAL A 387 37.53 20.42 -4.30
CA VAL A 387 37.39 18.96 -4.31
C VAL A 387 36.37 18.55 -3.26
N ILE A 388 35.34 17.82 -3.68
CA ILE A 388 34.32 17.27 -2.79
C ILE A 388 34.50 15.76 -2.74
N LEU A 389 34.92 15.25 -1.58
CA LEU A 389 35.10 13.81 -1.35
C LEU A 389 33.86 13.22 -0.68
N ARG A 390 33.29 12.18 -1.30
CA ARG A 390 32.15 11.37 -0.84
C ARG A 390 32.49 9.88 -0.97
N HIS A 391 33.57 9.47 -0.33
CA HIS A 391 34.10 8.10 -0.30
C HIS A 391 33.51 7.24 0.81
N GLY A 392 32.67 7.82 1.65
CA GLY A 392 32.04 7.17 2.79
C GLY A 392 32.85 7.33 4.08
N PRO A 393 32.23 6.92 5.21
CA PRO A 393 32.77 7.18 6.53
C PRO A 393 33.76 6.11 7.01
N ASN A 394 34.71 6.50 7.87
CA ASN A 394 35.71 5.60 8.45
C ASN A 394 35.14 4.76 9.60
N ARG A 395 34.41 3.70 9.23
CA ARG A 395 33.78 2.76 10.17
C ARG A 395 34.78 2.05 11.07
N ASN A 396 35.94 1.66 10.54
CA ASN A 396 36.98 0.96 11.32
C ASN A 396 37.50 1.84 12.45
N LEU A 397 37.71 3.13 12.18
CA LEU A 397 38.10 4.08 13.23
C LEU A 397 36.96 4.31 14.24
N ARG A 398 35.71 4.48 13.76
CA ARG A 398 34.55 4.70 14.64
C ARG A 398 34.33 3.54 15.63
N TYR A 399 34.53 2.30 15.18
CA TYR A 399 34.32 1.08 15.96
C TYR A 399 35.62 0.44 16.46
N GLN A 400 36.75 1.16 16.42
CA GLN A 400 38.03 0.68 16.96
C GLN A 400 37.91 0.08 18.38
N PRO A 401 37.11 0.63 19.33
CA PRO A 401 36.92 0.03 20.65
C PRO A 401 36.38 -1.41 20.67
N ALA A 402 35.76 -1.85 19.57
CA ALA A 402 35.19 -3.19 19.40
C ALA A 402 35.81 -3.91 18.19
N GLY A 403 37.05 -3.58 17.82
CA GLY A 403 37.67 -3.93 16.53
C GLY A 403 37.52 -5.39 16.10
N ASP A 404 37.94 -6.34 16.93
CA ASP A 404 37.87 -7.78 16.61
C ASP A 404 36.43 -8.26 16.46
N HIS A 405 35.55 -7.83 17.37
CA HIS A 405 34.12 -8.14 17.36
C HIS A 405 33.42 -7.56 16.11
N LEU A 406 33.79 -6.35 15.69
CA LEU A 406 33.31 -5.73 14.46
C LEU A 406 33.74 -6.56 13.23
N GLY A 407 34.96 -7.09 13.23
CA GLY A 407 35.46 -7.97 12.18
C GLY A 407 34.64 -9.26 12.05
N ALA A 408 34.38 -9.94 13.17
CA ALA A 408 33.54 -11.13 13.23
C ALA A 408 32.11 -10.85 12.76
N TYR A 409 31.51 -9.75 13.23
CA TYR A 409 30.18 -9.31 12.82
C TYR A 409 30.12 -8.99 11.31
N ARG A 410 31.15 -8.35 10.75
CA ARG A 410 31.22 -8.06 9.30
C ARG A 410 31.17 -9.33 8.46
N LEU A 411 31.95 -10.35 8.84
CA LEU A 411 31.97 -11.63 8.13
C LEU A 411 30.58 -12.26 8.18
N HIS A 412 29.98 -12.34 9.36
CA HIS A 412 28.64 -12.90 9.55
C HIS A 412 27.57 -12.21 8.69
N VAL A 413 27.48 -10.87 8.76
CA VAL A 413 26.47 -10.11 8.00
C VAL A 413 26.71 -10.21 6.50
N THR A 414 27.97 -10.24 6.06
CA THR A 414 28.30 -10.39 4.63
C THR A 414 27.78 -11.72 4.10
N ASP A 415 28.01 -12.81 4.83
CA ASP A 415 27.51 -14.13 4.47
C ASP A 415 25.98 -14.20 4.53
N LEU A 416 25.36 -13.59 5.55
CA LEU A 416 23.91 -13.51 5.70
C LEU A 416 23.26 -12.76 4.53
N LEU A 417 23.76 -11.58 4.16
CA LEU A 417 23.23 -10.79 3.04
C LEU A 417 23.48 -11.47 1.69
N LYS A 418 24.51 -12.32 1.58
CA LYS A 418 24.71 -13.14 0.38
C LYS A 418 23.67 -14.26 0.28
N ALA A 419 23.31 -14.86 1.42
CA ALA A 419 22.29 -15.91 1.47
C ALA A 419 20.86 -15.35 1.36
N LYS A 420 20.64 -14.14 1.88
CA LYS A 420 19.35 -13.44 1.97
C LYS A 420 19.48 -12.00 1.46
N PRO A 421 19.63 -11.80 0.14
CA PRO A 421 19.85 -10.47 -0.44
C PRO A 421 18.70 -9.48 -0.20
N GLU A 422 17.48 -9.97 0.06
CA GLU A 422 16.31 -9.17 0.43
C GLU A 422 16.51 -8.37 1.72
N LEU A 423 17.36 -8.86 2.64
CA LEU A 423 17.67 -8.16 3.90
C LEU A 423 18.54 -6.91 3.70
N ALA A 424 19.12 -6.71 2.51
CA ALA A 424 19.86 -5.50 2.17
C ALA A 424 18.95 -4.34 1.74
N ALA A 425 17.65 -4.59 1.55
CA ALA A 425 16.68 -3.55 1.26
C ALA A 425 16.52 -2.59 2.45
N PRO A 426 16.12 -1.32 2.22
CA PRO A 426 15.77 -0.43 3.30
C PRO A 426 14.71 -1.03 4.23
N PRO A 427 14.83 -0.82 5.55
CA PRO A 427 13.93 -1.38 6.53
C PRO A 427 12.54 -0.73 6.45
N VAL A 428 11.50 -1.56 6.41
CA VAL A 428 10.10 -1.13 6.54
C VAL A 428 9.62 -1.41 7.95
N LEU A 429 8.87 -0.50 8.57
CA LEU A 429 8.32 -0.73 9.90
C LEU A 429 7.13 -1.70 9.81
N ALA A 430 7.25 -2.87 10.43
CA ALA A 430 6.15 -3.83 10.48
C ALA A 430 5.01 -3.33 11.37
N ALA A 431 3.76 -3.54 10.95
CA ALA A 431 2.57 -3.13 11.71
C ALA A 431 2.56 -3.70 13.13
N GLU A 432 2.94 -4.98 13.31
CA GLU A 432 3.04 -5.61 14.63
C GLU A 432 4.10 -4.95 15.52
N THR A 433 5.18 -4.42 14.93
CA THR A 433 6.20 -3.66 15.67
C THR A 433 5.68 -2.29 16.07
N TYR A 434 4.97 -1.60 15.16
CA TYR A 434 4.30 -0.34 15.46
C TYR A 434 3.31 -0.53 16.63
N ASP A 435 2.43 -1.51 16.52
CA ASP A 435 1.39 -1.82 17.49
C ASP A 435 1.97 -2.09 18.89
N LEU A 436 3.00 -2.94 18.97
CA LEU A 436 3.67 -3.24 20.25
C LEU A 436 4.17 -1.97 20.93
N PHE A 437 4.93 -1.15 20.23
CA PHE A 437 5.52 0.05 20.83
C PHE A 437 4.50 1.17 21.04
N GLN A 438 3.44 1.22 20.24
CA GLN A 438 2.33 2.14 20.46
C GLN A 438 1.59 1.80 21.75
N ASP A 439 1.31 0.51 21.98
CA ASP A 439 0.69 0.04 23.23
C ASP A 439 1.60 0.29 24.44
N LEU A 440 2.90 0.01 24.33
CA LEU A 440 3.87 0.29 25.40
C LEU A 440 3.98 1.79 25.68
N ARG A 441 4.03 2.64 24.65
CA ARG A 441 4.01 4.10 24.82
C ARG A 441 2.78 4.53 25.60
N ILE A 442 1.58 4.09 25.21
CA ILE A 442 0.35 4.44 25.92
C ILE A 442 0.37 3.93 27.37
N ASN A 443 0.88 2.74 27.62
CA ASN A 443 0.86 2.15 28.95
C ASN A 443 1.90 2.76 29.91
N HIS A 444 3.05 3.22 29.40
CA HIS A 444 4.18 3.66 30.23
C HIS A 444 4.41 5.17 30.19
N LEU A 445 4.15 5.82 29.04
CA LEU A 445 4.46 7.23 28.82
C LEU A 445 3.24 8.14 28.87
N GLU A 446 2.02 7.61 28.93
CA GLU A 446 0.80 8.42 29.00
C GLU A 446 0.15 8.37 30.39
N ASP A 447 -0.53 9.46 30.72
CA ASP A 447 -1.24 9.62 31.99
C ASP A 447 -2.35 8.58 32.10
N HIS A 448 -2.50 7.96 33.28
CA HIS A 448 -3.47 6.88 33.50
C HIS A 448 -4.89 7.27 33.06
N ALA A 449 -5.30 8.53 33.25
CA ALA A 449 -6.60 9.04 32.86
C ALA A 449 -6.80 9.13 31.33
N ALA A 450 -5.74 9.35 30.55
CA ALA A 450 -5.80 9.49 29.10
C ALA A 450 -5.76 8.15 28.34
N ARG A 451 -5.21 7.09 28.96
CA ARG A 451 -4.99 5.78 28.32
C ARG A 451 -6.25 5.18 27.67
N PRO A 452 -7.44 5.16 28.31
CA PRO A 452 -8.62 4.59 27.70
C PRO A 452 -9.02 5.30 26.40
N ALA A 453 -8.95 6.63 26.37
CA ALA A 453 -9.29 7.43 25.19
C ALA A 453 -8.28 7.22 24.04
N LEU A 454 -6.98 7.14 24.36
CA LEU A 454 -5.95 6.85 23.38
C LEU A 454 -6.07 5.44 22.79
N LYS A 455 -6.35 4.43 23.62
CA LYS A 455 -6.62 3.05 23.13
C LYS A 455 -7.87 2.98 22.26
N ALA A 456 -8.92 3.73 22.61
CA ALA A 456 -10.11 3.84 21.77
C ALA A 456 -9.78 4.50 20.42
N THR A 457 -8.92 5.53 20.42
CA THR A 457 -8.46 6.20 19.19
C THR A 457 -7.69 5.23 18.29
N VAL A 458 -6.71 4.49 18.83
CA VAL A 458 -5.96 3.45 18.08
C VAL A 458 -6.89 2.37 17.53
N SER A 459 -7.89 1.95 18.30
CA SER A 459 -8.88 0.97 17.85
C SER A 459 -9.75 1.51 16.71
N ALA A 460 -10.13 2.79 16.78
CA ALA A 460 -10.88 3.46 15.73
C ALA A 460 -10.05 3.63 14.45
N GLU A 461 -8.77 4.00 14.55
CA GLU A 461 -7.86 4.11 13.39
C GLU A 461 -7.73 2.79 12.64
N ARG A 462 -7.68 1.65 13.35
CA ARG A 462 -7.67 0.31 12.73
C ARG A 462 -8.93 0.01 11.93
N ALA A 463 -10.06 0.64 12.26
CA ALA A 463 -11.32 0.49 11.57
C ALA A 463 -11.50 1.51 10.43
N ILE A 464 -10.43 2.20 10.01
CA ILE A 464 -10.45 3.17 8.91
C ILE A 464 -9.54 2.66 7.78
N LEU A 465 -10.08 2.68 6.57
CA LEU A 465 -9.32 2.52 5.33
C LEU A 465 -9.40 3.82 4.56
N THR A 466 -8.24 4.35 4.18
CA THR A 466 -8.14 5.56 3.37
C THR A 466 -7.92 5.20 1.91
N LEU A 467 -8.68 5.80 1.01
CA LEU A 467 -8.50 5.72 -0.44
C LEU A 467 -8.06 7.09 -0.96
N GLY A 468 -6.99 7.14 -1.75
CA GLY A 468 -6.43 8.39 -2.24
C GLY A 468 -5.65 8.22 -3.54
N VAL A 469 -4.86 9.24 -3.87
CA VAL A 469 -3.91 9.21 -4.99
C VAL A 469 -2.52 9.48 -4.43
N ASP A 470 -1.55 8.63 -4.79
CA ASP A 470 -0.17 8.87 -4.41
C ASP A 470 0.38 10.11 -5.14
N PRO A 471 0.91 11.12 -4.44
CA PRO A 471 1.35 12.35 -5.07
C PRO A 471 2.65 12.21 -5.88
N ALA A 472 3.45 11.16 -5.67
CA ALA A 472 4.68 10.92 -6.43
C ALA A 472 4.46 10.10 -7.70
N ALA A 473 3.49 9.19 -7.66
CA ALA A 473 3.21 8.22 -8.72
C ALA A 473 1.91 8.52 -9.48
N HIS A 474 1.04 9.37 -8.94
CA HIS A 474 -0.28 9.69 -9.49
C HIS A 474 -1.17 8.45 -9.71
N VAL A 475 -1.03 7.44 -8.85
CA VAL A 475 -1.83 6.21 -8.87
C VAL A 475 -2.80 6.17 -7.70
N ALA A 476 -3.96 5.55 -7.91
CA ALA A 476 -4.91 5.31 -6.83
C ALA A 476 -4.31 4.36 -5.78
N THR A 477 -4.45 4.72 -4.51
CA THR A 477 -3.91 3.97 -3.37
C THR A 477 -4.97 3.66 -2.34
N GLU A 478 -4.71 2.59 -1.58
CA GLU A 478 -5.42 2.26 -0.36
C GLU A 478 -4.43 2.18 0.82
N GLN A 479 -4.88 2.59 2.00
CA GLN A 479 -4.03 2.66 3.19
C GLN A 479 -4.85 2.38 4.46
N GLY A 480 -4.57 1.26 5.13
CA GLY A 480 -5.29 0.83 6.32
C GLY A 480 -4.81 -0.51 6.86
N SER A 481 -5.40 -0.96 7.97
CA SER A 481 -5.06 -2.24 8.61
C SER A 481 -5.50 -3.48 7.80
N ARG A 482 -6.42 -3.29 6.85
CA ARG A 482 -7.01 -4.30 5.96
C ARG A 482 -7.18 -3.69 4.57
N SER A 483 -7.12 -4.51 3.52
CA SER A 483 -7.45 -4.04 2.17
C SER A 483 -8.96 -3.82 2.01
N LEU A 484 -9.36 -3.03 1.02
CA LEU A 484 -10.78 -2.84 0.69
C LEU A 484 -11.46 -4.16 0.34
N LEU A 485 -10.77 -5.06 -0.37
CA LEU A 485 -11.31 -6.35 -0.78
C LEU A 485 -11.52 -7.28 0.42
N ASP A 486 -10.59 -7.31 1.40
CA ASP A 486 -10.76 -8.08 2.64
C ASP A 486 -11.97 -7.62 3.46
N VAL A 487 -12.27 -6.32 3.42
CA VAL A 487 -13.45 -5.73 4.05
C VAL A 487 -14.71 -6.09 3.26
N ALA A 488 -14.63 -6.04 1.92
CA ALA A 488 -15.74 -6.35 1.04
C ALA A 488 -16.21 -7.80 1.17
N ASP A 489 -15.28 -8.75 1.24
CA ASP A 489 -15.57 -10.19 1.36
C ASP A 489 -16.36 -10.58 2.62
N GLN A 490 -16.36 -9.70 3.61
CA GLN A 490 -17.00 -9.91 4.91
C GLN A 490 -18.02 -8.81 5.24
N CYS A 491 -18.41 -7.96 4.29
CA CYS A 491 -19.14 -6.73 4.56
C CYS A 491 -20.43 -6.93 5.39
N GLU A 492 -21.20 -8.00 5.16
CA GLU A 492 -22.41 -8.31 5.93
C GLU A 492 -22.14 -9.02 7.27
N ARG A 493 -20.91 -9.50 7.48
CA ARG A 493 -20.46 -10.24 8.67
C ARG A 493 -19.53 -9.44 9.59
N LEU A 494 -19.19 -8.20 9.25
CA LEU A 494 -18.38 -7.34 10.10
C LEU A 494 -19.06 -7.20 11.48
N THR A 495 -18.28 -7.41 12.53
CA THR A 495 -18.75 -7.31 13.93
C THR A 495 -18.66 -5.89 14.47
N THR A 496 -17.85 -5.04 13.83
CA THR A 496 -17.68 -3.63 14.15
C THR A 496 -17.86 -2.80 12.89
N THR A 497 -18.24 -1.55 13.07
CA THR A 497 -18.30 -0.58 11.98
C THR A 497 -16.89 -0.32 11.43
N PHE A 498 -16.80 -0.20 10.12
CA PHE A 498 -15.58 0.08 9.38
C PHE A 498 -15.82 1.31 8.49
N THR A 499 -14.88 2.24 8.42
CA THR A 499 -15.02 3.47 7.63
C THR A 499 -14.10 3.43 6.42
N VAL A 500 -14.65 3.63 5.23
CA VAL A 500 -13.89 3.94 4.02
C VAL A 500 -13.88 5.46 3.86
N GLN A 501 -12.70 6.05 4.00
CA GLN A 501 -12.48 7.48 3.88
C GLN A 501 -11.85 7.79 2.51
N PHE A 502 -12.47 8.68 1.75
CA PHE A 502 -11.95 9.17 0.48
C PHE A 502 -11.14 10.47 0.69
N ASN A 503 -9.88 10.44 0.28
CA ASN A 503 -8.98 11.60 0.24
C ASN A 503 -8.71 12.07 -1.20
N ALA A 504 -9.47 11.56 -2.17
CA ALA A 504 -9.46 11.97 -3.56
C ALA A 504 -10.90 12.22 -4.03
N PRO A 505 -11.13 13.07 -5.04
CA PRO A 505 -12.48 13.30 -5.57
C PRO A 505 -12.98 12.07 -6.34
N PRO A 506 -14.30 11.97 -6.61
CA PRO A 506 -14.89 10.82 -7.31
C PRO A 506 -14.26 10.51 -8.68
N LYS A 507 -13.86 11.55 -9.43
CA LYS A 507 -13.21 11.41 -10.75
C LYS A 507 -11.87 10.66 -10.70
N ASP A 508 -11.17 10.73 -9.57
CA ASP A 508 -9.85 10.14 -9.37
C ASP A 508 -9.95 8.86 -8.51
N THR A 509 -11.18 8.40 -8.20
CA THR A 509 -11.44 7.20 -7.38
C THR A 509 -12.06 6.09 -8.25
N PRO A 510 -11.26 5.08 -8.65
CA PRO A 510 -11.74 3.99 -9.49
C PRO A 510 -12.90 3.22 -8.85
N GLN A 511 -13.91 2.87 -9.66
CA GLN A 511 -15.06 2.05 -9.25
C GLN A 511 -15.81 2.55 -8.00
N TRP A 512 -15.82 3.86 -7.73
CA TRP A 512 -16.49 4.41 -6.55
C TRP A 512 -17.96 3.96 -6.41
N ALA A 513 -18.67 3.73 -7.51
CA ALA A 513 -20.05 3.23 -7.50
C ALA A 513 -20.17 1.84 -6.86
N ASN A 514 -19.20 0.94 -7.08
CA ASN A 514 -19.16 -0.37 -6.44
C ASN A 514 -18.84 -0.25 -4.94
N ILE A 515 -18.05 0.75 -4.54
CA ILE A 515 -17.78 1.04 -3.12
C ILE A 515 -19.06 1.57 -2.43
N ALA A 516 -19.83 2.43 -3.11
CA ALA A 516 -21.12 2.89 -2.63
C ALA A 516 -22.13 1.75 -2.47
N ARG A 517 -22.23 0.86 -3.47
CA ARG A 517 -23.03 -0.37 -3.40
C ARG A 517 -22.60 -1.28 -2.26
N LEU A 518 -21.30 -1.44 -2.05
CA LEU A 518 -20.75 -2.23 -0.95
C LEU A 518 -21.15 -1.68 0.42
N ALA A 519 -21.13 -0.36 0.59
CA ALA A 519 -21.57 0.27 1.82
C ALA A 519 -23.05 -0.01 2.12
N LEU A 520 -23.92 0.08 1.12
CA LEU A 520 -25.33 -0.30 1.24
C LEU A 520 -25.49 -1.79 1.59
N ALA A 521 -24.79 -2.67 0.87
CA ALA A 521 -24.82 -4.12 1.06
C ALA A 521 -24.39 -4.53 2.48
N SER A 522 -23.51 -3.75 3.11
CA SER A 522 -23.06 -3.98 4.49
C SER A 522 -24.14 -3.76 5.57
N SER A 523 -25.26 -3.10 5.21
CA SER A 523 -26.32 -2.71 6.14
C SER A 523 -25.82 -1.86 7.32
N GLY A 524 -25.07 -0.79 7.01
CA GLY A 524 -24.56 0.17 8.00
C GLY A 524 -23.28 -0.24 8.73
N ARG A 525 -22.67 -1.38 8.37
CA ARG A 525 -21.38 -1.83 8.91
C ARG A 525 -20.20 -1.14 8.23
N ILE A 526 -20.36 -0.70 6.99
CA ILE A 526 -19.39 0.11 6.27
C ILE A 526 -19.95 1.52 6.14
N LEU A 527 -19.22 2.50 6.68
CA LEU A 527 -19.53 3.92 6.55
C LEU A 527 -18.61 4.55 5.51
N LEU A 528 -19.15 5.53 4.79
CA LEU A 528 -18.41 6.32 3.82
C LEU A 528 -18.19 7.72 4.38
N SER A 529 -16.95 8.20 4.26
CA SER A 529 -16.60 9.58 4.58
C SER A 529 -15.66 10.14 3.53
N ALA A 530 -15.65 11.46 3.38
CA ALA A 530 -14.73 12.16 2.48
C ALA A 530 -13.97 13.26 3.24
N SER A 531 -12.77 13.57 2.77
CA SER A 531 -11.97 14.66 3.32
C SER A 531 -12.69 16.00 3.18
N PRO A 532 -12.43 16.99 4.07
CA PRO A 532 -13.04 18.31 3.97
C PRO A 532 -12.88 18.98 2.60
N GLU A 533 -11.78 18.70 1.90
CA GLU A 533 -11.45 19.26 0.60
C GLU A 533 -12.26 18.66 -0.56
N THR A 534 -12.73 17.42 -0.41
CA THR A 534 -13.38 16.65 -1.48
C THR A 534 -14.85 16.31 -1.20
N VAL A 535 -15.34 16.53 0.02
CA VAL A 535 -16.70 16.16 0.44
C VAL A 535 -17.80 16.82 -0.41
N ALA A 536 -17.56 18.03 -0.91
CA ALA A 536 -18.51 18.71 -1.79
C ALA A 536 -18.71 17.97 -3.11
N ASP A 537 -17.62 17.53 -3.74
CA ASP A 537 -17.65 16.73 -4.98
C ASP A 537 -18.31 15.38 -4.73
N TRP A 538 -18.00 14.73 -3.61
CA TRP A 538 -18.59 13.45 -3.25
C TRP A 538 -20.10 13.52 -3.02
N ARG A 539 -20.62 14.60 -2.43
CA ARG A 539 -22.08 14.77 -2.20
C ARG A 539 -22.90 14.85 -3.48
N THR A 540 -22.27 15.12 -4.63
CA THR A 540 -22.95 15.08 -5.94
C THR A 540 -23.31 13.66 -6.39
N VAL A 541 -22.55 12.66 -5.94
CA VAL A 541 -22.70 11.24 -6.33
C VAL A 541 -23.11 10.34 -5.16
N VAL A 542 -22.79 10.73 -3.92
CA VAL A 542 -23.18 10.05 -2.67
C VAL A 542 -23.72 11.11 -1.70
N PRO A 543 -25.01 11.48 -1.78
CA PRO A 543 -25.56 12.64 -1.05
C PRO A 543 -25.38 12.61 0.47
N ASN A 544 -25.38 11.41 1.07
CA ASN A 544 -25.33 11.21 2.52
C ASN A 544 -23.92 10.93 3.05
N ILE A 545 -22.87 11.16 2.26
CA ILE A 545 -21.49 10.93 2.70
C ILE A 545 -21.10 11.87 3.85
N ALA A 546 -20.45 11.30 4.88
CA ALA A 546 -19.97 12.06 6.02
C ALA A 546 -18.75 12.91 5.68
N SER A 547 -18.60 14.06 6.34
CA SER A 547 -17.33 14.80 6.32
C SER A 547 -16.42 14.22 7.38
N ALA A 548 -15.21 13.82 7.00
CA ALA A 548 -14.16 13.51 7.98
C ALA A 548 -13.77 14.79 8.74
N THR A 549 -13.47 14.67 10.02
CA THR A 549 -13.05 15.82 10.87
C THR A 549 -11.61 16.23 10.61
N SER A 550 -10.76 15.32 10.14
CA SER A 550 -9.37 15.57 9.75
C SER A 550 -8.87 14.46 8.82
N ALA A 551 -7.78 14.71 8.11
CA ALA A 551 -7.03 13.63 7.44
C ALA A 551 -6.54 12.64 8.52
N VAL A 552 -6.96 11.38 8.44
CA VAL A 552 -6.48 10.33 9.34
C VAL A 552 -5.03 10.02 8.94
N LEU A 553 -4.09 10.25 9.85
CA LEU A 553 -2.67 9.95 9.60
C LEU A 553 -2.41 8.48 9.90
N SER A 554 -2.63 7.65 8.88
CA SER A 554 -2.33 6.22 8.94
C SER A 554 -0.82 5.95 8.98
N HIS A 555 -0.40 5.00 9.82
CA HIS A 555 0.96 4.48 9.86
C HIS A 555 1.19 3.29 8.92
N TRP A 556 0.11 2.69 8.38
CA TRP A 556 0.22 1.62 7.39
C TRP A 556 0.79 2.16 6.09
N HIS A 557 1.62 1.39 5.39
CA HIS A 557 2.16 1.82 4.10
C HIS A 557 1.07 1.86 3.03
N PRO A 558 1.01 2.90 2.17
CA PRO A 558 0.11 2.92 1.04
C PRO A 558 0.40 1.75 0.08
N ALA A 559 -0.66 1.12 -0.40
CA ALA A 559 -0.61 0.09 -1.44
C ALA A 559 -1.39 0.56 -2.68
N PRO A 560 -1.11 0.04 -3.88
CA PRO A 560 -1.97 0.29 -5.04
C PRO A 560 -3.39 -0.18 -4.72
N SER A 561 -4.40 0.66 -5.01
CA SER A 561 -5.78 0.31 -4.72
C SER A 561 -6.22 -0.89 -5.58
N ASN A 562 -6.56 -2.01 -4.94
CA ASN A 562 -7.11 -3.15 -5.64
C ASN A 562 -8.64 -3.16 -5.57
N VAL A 563 -9.25 -2.53 -6.56
CA VAL A 563 -10.71 -2.55 -6.74
C VAL A 563 -11.19 -3.68 -7.67
N ALA A 564 -10.27 -4.48 -8.23
CA ALA A 564 -10.62 -5.60 -9.09
C ALA A 564 -11.24 -6.71 -8.22
N GLY A 565 -12.54 -6.96 -8.41
CA GLY A 565 -13.30 -7.94 -7.64
C GLY A 565 -14.37 -7.35 -6.71
N LEU A 566 -14.46 -6.02 -6.56
CA LEU A 566 -15.49 -5.42 -5.68
C LEU A 566 -16.91 -5.81 -6.07
N SER A 567 -17.23 -5.81 -7.38
CA SER A 567 -18.56 -6.26 -7.81
C SER A 567 -18.81 -7.72 -7.43
N GLN A 568 -17.82 -8.60 -7.61
CA GLN A 568 -17.92 -10.01 -7.26
C GLN A 568 -18.10 -10.21 -5.75
N ALA A 569 -17.45 -9.38 -4.92
CA ALA A 569 -17.63 -9.40 -3.48
C ALA A 569 -19.06 -9.00 -3.07
N VAL A 570 -19.64 -7.98 -3.72
CA VAL A 570 -21.04 -7.57 -3.52
C VAL A 570 -22.02 -8.66 -3.98
N ASP A 571 -21.76 -9.30 -5.11
CA ASP A 571 -22.60 -10.39 -5.63
C ASP A 571 -22.53 -11.62 -4.70
N SER A 572 -21.34 -11.94 -4.19
CA SER A 572 -21.14 -12.98 -3.19
C SER A 572 -21.82 -12.67 -1.86
N CYS A 573 -21.86 -11.38 -1.47
CA CYS A 573 -22.64 -10.92 -0.32
C CYS A 573 -24.12 -11.19 -0.52
N LEU A 574 -24.69 -10.78 -1.66
CA LEU A 574 -26.10 -11.03 -1.99
C LEU A 574 -26.43 -12.53 -1.97
N LEU A 575 -25.57 -13.38 -2.56
CA LEU A 575 -25.78 -14.83 -2.56
C LEU A 575 -25.90 -15.40 -1.14
N ARG A 576 -25.07 -14.92 -0.20
CA ARG A 576 -25.11 -15.36 1.21
C ARG A 576 -26.34 -14.83 1.95
N LEU A 577 -26.74 -13.59 1.67
CA LEU A 577 -27.97 -13.02 2.21
C LEU A 577 -29.21 -13.80 1.74
N LEU A 578 -29.25 -14.16 0.45
CA LEU A 578 -30.31 -15.00 -0.12
C LEU A 578 -30.31 -16.41 0.45
N ASP A 579 -29.14 -17.03 0.62
CA ASP A 579 -29.00 -18.34 1.27
C ASP A 579 -29.57 -18.29 2.70
N GLY A 580 -29.18 -17.29 3.50
CA GLY A 580 -29.70 -17.12 4.86
C GLY A 580 -31.22 -16.92 4.90
N ALA A 581 -31.76 -16.07 4.02
CA ALA A 581 -33.21 -15.83 3.91
C ALA A 581 -33.97 -17.09 3.48
N LEU A 582 -33.42 -17.86 2.53
CA LEU A 582 -34.02 -19.11 2.07
C LEU A 582 -33.99 -20.17 3.16
N GLN A 583 -32.85 -20.40 3.83
CA GLN A 583 -32.76 -21.35 4.95
C GLN A 583 -33.74 -21.02 6.07
N LEU A 584 -33.91 -19.73 6.40
CA LEU A 584 -34.92 -19.30 7.36
C LEU A 584 -36.34 -19.64 6.87
N ALA A 585 -36.66 -19.41 5.61
CA ALA A 585 -37.98 -19.75 5.06
C ALA A 585 -38.25 -21.26 5.05
N LEU A 586 -37.25 -22.07 4.70
CA LEU A 586 -37.37 -23.53 4.67
C LEU A 586 -37.53 -24.12 6.07
N THR A 587 -36.81 -23.60 7.07
CA THR A 587 -36.90 -24.07 8.46
C THR A 587 -38.17 -23.59 9.17
N SER A 588 -38.60 -22.35 8.92
CA SER A 588 -39.82 -21.79 9.50
C SER A 588 -41.10 -22.17 8.76
N HIS A 589 -40.99 -22.81 7.59
CA HIS A 589 -42.12 -23.14 6.71
C HIS A 589 -42.96 -21.91 6.33
N SER A 590 -42.31 -20.75 6.21
CA SER A 590 -42.97 -19.49 5.86
C SER A 590 -41.99 -18.53 5.20
N CYS A 591 -42.44 -17.81 4.16
CA CYS A 591 -41.67 -16.73 3.54
C CYS A 591 -42.39 -15.40 3.75
N ALA A 592 -41.64 -14.34 4.06
CA ALA A 592 -42.20 -13.05 4.45
C ALA A 592 -43.20 -12.46 3.43
N THR A 593 -42.96 -12.64 2.13
CA THR A 593 -43.80 -12.09 1.05
C THR A 593 -44.78 -13.09 0.45
N LEU A 594 -44.49 -14.40 0.55
CA LEU A 594 -45.34 -15.47 0.00
C LEU A 594 -46.30 -16.07 1.03
N GLY A 595 -46.01 -15.96 2.33
CA GLY A 595 -46.76 -16.61 3.39
C GLY A 595 -46.33 -18.07 3.63
N PRO A 596 -47.25 -18.94 4.09
CA PRO A 596 -46.95 -20.33 4.46
C PRO A 596 -46.41 -21.17 3.29
N ILE A 597 -45.46 -22.05 3.59
CA ILE A 597 -44.87 -23.02 2.66
C ILE A 597 -45.06 -24.41 3.24
N HIS A 598 -45.60 -25.33 2.46
CA HIS A 598 -45.78 -26.70 2.92
C HIS A 598 -44.44 -27.43 3.12
N ALA A 599 -44.33 -28.24 4.18
CA ALA A 599 -43.09 -28.92 4.59
C ALA A 599 -42.47 -29.80 3.49
N THR A 600 -43.32 -30.43 2.65
CA THR A 600 -42.83 -31.25 1.54
C THR A 600 -42.18 -30.44 0.42
N ILE A 601 -42.63 -29.20 0.19
CA ILE A 601 -41.99 -28.28 -0.76
C ILE A 601 -40.66 -27.81 -0.19
N ALA A 602 -40.65 -27.39 1.08
CA ALA A 602 -39.43 -26.94 1.74
C ALA A 602 -38.33 -28.02 1.74
N THR A 603 -38.72 -29.28 1.99
CA THR A 603 -37.78 -30.43 2.00
C THR A 603 -37.14 -30.66 0.64
N ALA A 604 -37.88 -30.48 -0.45
CA ALA A 604 -37.38 -30.75 -1.80
C ALA A 604 -36.48 -29.64 -2.35
N ILE A 605 -36.75 -28.38 -1.99
CA ILE A 605 -35.98 -27.22 -2.44
C ILE A 605 -34.53 -27.26 -1.94
N GLY A 606 -34.31 -27.73 -0.70
CA GLY A 606 -33.01 -27.69 -0.04
C GLY A 606 -31.85 -28.30 -0.86
N PRO A 607 -31.96 -29.57 -1.31
CA PRO A 607 -30.94 -30.20 -2.17
C PRO A 607 -30.70 -29.47 -3.50
N THR A 608 -31.76 -29.01 -4.17
CA THR A 608 -31.66 -28.26 -5.43
C THR A 608 -30.87 -26.96 -5.24
N TRP A 609 -31.21 -26.20 -4.20
CA TRP A 609 -30.50 -24.96 -3.87
C TRP A 609 -29.03 -25.22 -3.51
N ALA A 610 -28.75 -26.27 -2.74
CA ALA A 610 -27.37 -26.61 -2.39
C ALA A 610 -26.51 -26.86 -3.64
N ALA A 611 -27.03 -27.57 -4.63
CA ALA A 611 -26.35 -27.80 -5.90
C ALA A 611 -26.17 -26.50 -6.72
N TRP A 612 -27.23 -25.69 -6.84
CA TRP A 612 -27.16 -24.43 -7.58
C TRP A 612 -26.22 -23.42 -6.94
N LYS A 613 -26.22 -23.31 -5.61
CA LYS A 613 -25.31 -22.43 -4.87
C LYS A 613 -23.85 -22.76 -5.17
N VAL A 614 -23.50 -24.05 -5.24
CA VAL A 614 -22.14 -24.49 -5.61
C VAL A 614 -21.82 -24.10 -7.06
N ALA A 615 -22.75 -24.34 -7.99
CA ALA A 615 -22.54 -23.99 -9.40
C ALA A 615 -22.40 -22.47 -9.63
N LEU A 616 -23.25 -21.67 -8.98
CA LEU A 616 -23.21 -20.21 -9.03
C LEU A 616 -21.90 -19.67 -8.42
N ALA A 617 -21.51 -20.16 -7.25
CA ALA A 617 -20.26 -19.73 -6.60
C ALA A 617 -19.00 -20.10 -7.40
N ALA A 618 -19.05 -21.17 -8.21
CA ALA A 618 -17.94 -21.60 -9.05
C ALA A 618 -17.75 -20.76 -10.33
N ASN A 619 -18.76 -19.97 -10.74
CA ASN A 619 -18.72 -19.17 -11.96
C ASN A 619 -19.17 -17.73 -11.70
N PRO A 620 -18.23 -16.77 -11.51
CA PRO A 620 -18.55 -15.38 -11.21
C PRO A 620 -19.43 -14.69 -12.25
N GLN A 621 -19.26 -15.02 -13.54
CA GLN A 621 -20.09 -14.43 -14.60
C GLN A 621 -21.54 -14.94 -14.50
N LEU A 622 -21.71 -16.26 -14.30
CA LEU A 622 -23.03 -16.85 -14.10
C LEU A 622 -23.72 -16.29 -12.85
N LEU A 623 -22.98 -16.13 -11.76
CA LEU A 623 -23.49 -15.51 -10.54
C LEU A 623 -23.95 -14.07 -10.78
N ALA A 624 -23.11 -13.25 -11.40
CA ALA A 624 -23.40 -11.86 -11.67
C ALA A 624 -24.65 -11.71 -12.54
N ASP A 625 -24.75 -12.45 -13.65
CA ASP A 625 -25.92 -12.40 -14.52
C ASP A 625 -27.18 -12.95 -13.85
N PHE A 626 -27.07 -14.06 -13.11
CA PHE A 626 -28.20 -14.63 -12.39
C PHE A 626 -28.78 -13.64 -11.37
N LEU A 627 -27.92 -13.02 -10.56
CA LEU A 627 -28.32 -12.07 -9.53
C LEU A 627 -28.78 -10.74 -10.11
N ARG A 628 -28.17 -10.28 -11.21
CA ARG A 628 -28.61 -9.08 -11.92
C ARG A 628 -30.07 -9.24 -12.33
N TRP A 629 -30.42 -10.31 -13.05
CA TRP A 629 -31.80 -10.56 -13.49
C TRP A 629 -32.77 -10.78 -12.33
N LEU A 630 -32.29 -11.41 -11.25
CA LEU A 630 -33.09 -11.58 -10.05
C LEU A 630 -33.47 -10.22 -9.43
N ALA A 631 -32.56 -9.25 -9.46
CA ALA A 631 -32.73 -7.93 -8.86
C ALA A 631 -33.32 -6.86 -9.80
N ASN A 632 -32.97 -6.89 -11.09
CA ASN A 632 -33.37 -5.92 -12.10
C ASN A 632 -33.48 -6.56 -13.49
N VAL A 633 -34.60 -6.29 -14.16
CA VAL A 633 -34.93 -6.80 -15.50
C VAL A 633 -34.77 -5.76 -16.61
N GLU A 634 -34.28 -4.56 -16.30
CA GLU A 634 -33.97 -3.53 -17.29
C GLU A 634 -32.96 -4.05 -18.31
N GLN A 635 -33.31 -3.90 -19.60
CA GLN A 635 -32.55 -4.44 -20.71
C GLN A 635 -31.62 -3.39 -21.33
N ARG A 636 -32.00 -2.11 -21.26
CA ARG A 636 -31.22 -1.03 -21.90
C ARG A 636 -29.94 -0.71 -21.14
N GLU A 637 -30.03 -0.73 -19.82
CA GLU A 637 -28.92 -0.47 -18.91
C GLU A 637 -28.86 -1.58 -17.87
N PRO A 638 -28.06 -2.64 -18.09
CA PRO A 638 -27.95 -3.75 -17.16
C PRO A 638 -27.33 -3.25 -15.86
N THR A 639 -28.17 -3.07 -14.84
CA THR A 639 -27.73 -2.59 -13.53
C THR A 639 -27.80 -3.74 -12.52
N PRO A 640 -26.70 -4.02 -11.81
CA PRO A 640 -26.68 -5.07 -10.79
C PRO A 640 -27.46 -4.61 -9.55
N TRP A 641 -27.62 -5.52 -8.57
CA TRP A 641 -28.22 -5.17 -7.29
C TRP A 641 -27.52 -3.96 -6.65
N SER A 642 -28.31 -2.99 -6.17
CA SER A 642 -27.84 -1.73 -5.60
C SER A 642 -27.11 -1.88 -4.26
N GLY A 643 -27.21 -3.05 -3.63
CA GLY A 643 -26.79 -3.25 -2.24
C GLY A 643 -27.92 -2.97 -1.24
N ASP A 644 -29.08 -2.48 -1.67
CA ASP A 644 -30.18 -2.16 -0.78
C ASP A 644 -30.91 -3.43 -0.28
N HIS A 645 -31.05 -3.53 1.04
CA HIS A 645 -31.73 -4.62 1.72
C HIS A 645 -33.26 -4.52 1.62
N ALA A 646 -33.83 -3.37 1.24
CA ALA A 646 -35.27 -3.17 1.15
C ALA A 646 -35.97 -4.16 0.20
N HIS A 647 -35.26 -4.63 -0.84
CA HIS A 647 -35.79 -5.57 -1.83
C HIS A 647 -35.45 -7.04 -1.53
N LEU A 648 -34.60 -7.32 -0.54
CA LEU A 648 -34.12 -8.67 -0.24
C LEU A 648 -35.27 -9.68 0.01
N PRO A 649 -36.37 -9.35 0.72
CA PRO A 649 -37.49 -10.28 0.89
C PRO A 649 -38.14 -10.70 -0.43
N GLN A 650 -38.25 -9.78 -1.40
CA GLN A 650 -38.79 -10.09 -2.73
C GLN A 650 -37.82 -10.95 -3.52
N LEU A 651 -36.51 -10.65 -3.49
CA LEU A 651 -35.50 -11.48 -4.17
C LEU A 651 -35.48 -12.91 -3.62
N ALA A 652 -35.54 -13.07 -2.30
CA ALA A 652 -35.60 -14.39 -1.66
C ALA A 652 -36.88 -15.16 -2.03
N ALA A 653 -38.01 -14.48 -2.16
CA ALA A 653 -39.26 -15.09 -2.60
C ALA A 653 -39.26 -15.50 -4.08
N ALA A 654 -38.65 -14.69 -4.95
CA ALA A 654 -38.45 -15.06 -6.34
C ALA A 654 -37.59 -16.32 -6.42
N LEU A 655 -36.47 -16.35 -5.69
CA LEU A 655 -35.61 -17.52 -5.61
C LEU A 655 -36.36 -18.76 -5.12
N LEU A 656 -37.20 -18.63 -4.09
CA LEU A 656 -38.04 -19.72 -3.60
C LEU A 656 -39.01 -20.23 -4.66
N MET A 657 -39.71 -19.33 -5.35
CA MET A 657 -40.64 -19.69 -6.42
C MET A 657 -39.93 -20.37 -7.60
N ILE A 658 -38.74 -19.89 -7.99
CA ILE A 658 -37.91 -20.51 -9.02
C ILE A 658 -37.55 -21.95 -8.64
N LEU A 659 -37.05 -22.14 -7.42
CA LEU A 659 -36.66 -23.45 -6.91
C LEU A 659 -37.86 -24.39 -6.74
N ALA A 660 -39.02 -23.87 -6.33
CA ALA A 660 -40.25 -24.64 -6.29
C ALA A 660 -40.70 -25.05 -7.71
N THR A 661 -40.62 -24.13 -8.68
CA THR A 661 -40.97 -24.38 -10.09
C THR A 661 -40.10 -25.47 -10.71
N HIS A 662 -38.81 -25.54 -10.33
CA HIS A 662 -37.88 -26.60 -10.78
C HIS A 662 -38.44 -28.02 -10.57
N HIS A 663 -39.28 -28.24 -9.54
CA HIS A 663 -39.85 -29.56 -9.25
C HIS A 663 -41.02 -29.96 -10.14
N GLY A 664 -41.60 -29.03 -10.92
CA GLY A 664 -42.61 -29.31 -11.96
C GLY A 664 -42.05 -29.21 -13.38
N GLU A 665 -41.02 -28.41 -13.60
CA GLU A 665 -40.25 -28.31 -14.84
C GLU A 665 -38.76 -28.07 -14.50
N PRO A 666 -37.82 -28.96 -14.86
CA PRO A 666 -36.41 -28.78 -14.50
C PRO A 666 -35.79 -27.50 -15.08
N LEU A 667 -35.59 -26.51 -14.21
CA LEU A 667 -34.86 -25.27 -14.51
C LEU A 667 -33.36 -25.42 -14.16
N ALA A 668 -32.50 -24.62 -14.78
CA ALA A 668 -31.09 -24.47 -14.38
C ALA A 668 -30.59 -23.04 -14.58
N PRO A 669 -29.74 -22.48 -13.68
CA PRO A 669 -29.09 -21.20 -13.90
C PRO A 669 -28.27 -21.20 -15.19
N ALA A 670 -28.41 -20.14 -16.00
CA ALA A 670 -27.78 -20.08 -17.30
C ALA A 670 -27.31 -18.67 -17.69
N LEU A 671 -26.25 -18.61 -18.50
CA LEU A 671 -25.81 -17.42 -19.21
C LEU A 671 -26.62 -17.30 -20.51
N VAL A 672 -27.70 -16.52 -20.47
CA VAL A 672 -28.60 -16.29 -21.60
C VAL A 672 -28.83 -14.80 -21.79
N GLU A 673 -29.12 -14.39 -23.02
CA GLU A 673 -29.25 -12.98 -23.37
C GLU A 673 -30.37 -12.27 -22.60
N ARG A 674 -31.49 -12.97 -22.36
CA ARG A 674 -32.70 -12.42 -21.72
C ARG A 674 -33.25 -13.39 -20.68
N GLY A 675 -32.75 -13.33 -19.45
CA GLY A 675 -33.16 -14.23 -18.37
C GLY A 675 -31.98 -14.80 -17.59
N ASN A 676 -32.28 -15.55 -16.54
CA ASN A 676 -31.28 -16.16 -15.67
C ASN A 676 -31.37 -17.68 -15.60
N LEU A 677 -32.26 -18.29 -16.39
CA LEU A 677 -32.59 -19.70 -16.30
C LEU A 677 -32.79 -20.29 -17.70
N MET A 678 -32.50 -21.58 -17.84
CA MET A 678 -32.88 -22.37 -19.02
C MET A 678 -33.67 -23.62 -18.61
N PHE A 679 -34.45 -24.14 -19.55
CA PHE A 679 -35.15 -25.42 -19.43
C PHE A 679 -35.33 -26.09 -20.80
N GLY A 680 -35.64 -27.38 -20.81
CA GLY A 680 -35.83 -28.14 -22.04
C GLY A 680 -34.63 -28.07 -23.01
N HIS A 681 -34.91 -27.96 -24.31
CA HIS A 681 -33.92 -27.93 -25.39
C HIS A 681 -33.51 -26.48 -25.78
N GLY A 682 -33.27 -25.63 -24.78
CA GLY A 682 -32.79 -24.25 -24.99
C GLY A 682 -33.84 -23.15 -24.79
N ALA A 683 -34.98 -23.46 -24.15
CA ALA A 683 -35.96 -22.45 -23.76
C ALA A 683 -35.44 -21.62 -22.58
N VAL A 684 -35.83 -20.35 -22.53
CA VAL A 684 -35.29 -19.37 -21.59
C VAL A 684 -36.35 -18.94 -20.57
N ALA A 685 -35.94 -18.84 -19.31
CA ALA A 685 -36.80 -18.37 -18.23
C ALA A 685 -36.17 -17.18 -17.49
N LEU A 686 -37.03 -16.28 -17.03
CA LEU A 686 -36.66 -15.15 -16.20
C LEU A 686 -37.34 -15.28 -14.83
N GLY A 687 -36.52 -15.42 -13.80
CA GLY A 687 -36.93 -15.34 -12.42
C GLY A 687 -36.49 -14.03 -11.78
N SER A 688 -37.43 -13.24 -11.27
CA SER A 688 -37.12 -11.91 -10.73
C SER A 688 -38.00 -11.50 -9.54
N GLY A 689 -37.38 -10.77 -8.60
CA GLY A 689 -38.06 -10.11 -7.49
C GLY A 689 -38.28 -8.62 -7.70
N CYS A 690 -37.95 -8.10 -8.89
CA CYS A 690 -38.12 -6.68 -9.20
C CYS A 690 -39.60 -6.27 -9.28
N GLN A 691 -39.87 -4.99 -8.97
CA GLN A 691 -41.21 -4.40 -9.05
C GLN A 691 -41.32 -3.33 -10.15
N TRP A 692 -40.17 -2.89 -10.68
CA TRP A 692 -40.05 -1.76 -11.60
C TRP A 692 -39.07 -2.11 -12.71
N VAL A 693 -39.30 -1.53 -13.89
CA VAL A 693 -38.36 -1.50 -15.02
C VAL A 693 -38.15 -0.04 -15.36
N GLY A 694 -36.93 0.46 -15.18
CA GLY A 694 -36.64 1.89 -15.13
C GLY A 694 -37.52 2.60 -14.10
N HIS A 695 -38.35 3.54 -14.57
CA HIS A 695 -39.30 4.30 -13.73
C HIS A 695 -40.75 3.78 -13.80
N GLN A 696 -41.00 2.68 -14.51
CA GLN A 696 -42.35 2.15 -14.72
C GLN A 696 -42.59 0.89 -13.89
N PRO A 697 -43.78 0.72 -13.29
CA PRO A 697 -44.12 -0.51 -12.59
C PRO A 697 -44.10 -1.67 -13.59
N ILE A 698 -43.56 -2.82 -13.18
CA ILE A 698 -43.49 -3.99 -14.05
C ILE A 698 -44.86 -4.51 -14.51
N ALA A 699 -45.94 -4.14 -13.80
CA ALA A 699 -47.33 -4.46 -14.14
C ALA A 699 -47.78 -3.86 -15.48
N VAL A 700 -47.14 -2.80 -15.99
CA VAL A 700 -47.51 -2.21 -17.30
C VAL A 700 -46.93 -2.98 -18.49
N TRP A 701 -46.05 -3.95 -18.24
CA TRP A 701 -45.36 -4.75 -19.26
C TRP A 701 -46.22 -5.97 -19.62
N THR A 702 -47.16 -5.75 -20.53
CA THR A 702 -48.24 -6.69 -20.86
C THR A 702 -48.05 -7.42 -22.19
N HIS A 703 -47.02 -7.09 -22.98
CA HIS A 703 -46.78 -7.72 -24.28
C HIS A 703 -45.65 -8.77 -24.20
N PRO A 704 -45.81 -9.95 -24.83
CA PRO A 704 -44.78 -11.00 -24.83
C PRO A 704 -43.38 -10.53 -25.28
N ASP A 705 -43.31 -9.70 -26.32
CA ASP A 705 -42.04 -9.22 -26.90
C ASP A 705 -41.24 -8.30 -25.95
N GLN A 706 -41.90 -7.73 -24.94
CA GLN A 706 -41.21 -6.90 -23.93
C GLN A 706 -40.35 -7.74 -22.99
N TRP A 707 -40.70 -9.01 -22.82
CA TRP A 707 -40.02 -9.94 -21.93
C TRP A 707 -39.07 -10.86 -22.69
N ASP A 708 -39.52 -11.35 -23.84
CA ASP A 708 -38.75 -12.19 -24.76
C ASP A 708 -38.12 -13.41 -24.06
N VAL A 709 -38.95 -14.10 -23.27
CA VAL A 709 -38.64 -15.36 -22.58
C VAL A 709 -39.83 -16.31 -22.70
N ASP A 710 -39.60 -17.60 -22.46
CA ASP A 710 -40.63 -18.63 -22.49
C ASP A 710 -41.34 -18.79 -21.13
N ALA A 711 -40.69 -18.42 -20.03
CA ALA A 711 -41.29 -18.44 -18.69
C ALA A 711 -40.89 -17.23 -17.82
N LEU A 712 -41.87 -16.70 -17.11
CA LEU A 712 -41.77 -15.60 -16.16
C LEU A 712 -42.12 -16.10 -14.75
N ILE A 713 -41.18 -15.94 -13.83
CA ILE A 713 -41.33 -16.30 -12.41
C ILE A 713 -41.11 -15.03 -11.59
N LEU A 714 -42.19 -14.41 -11.12
CA LEU A 714 -42.16 -13.06 -10.57
C LEU A 714 -42.68 -13.00 -9.13
N SER A 715 -41.87 -12.50 -8.19
CA SER A 715 -42.33 -12.28 -6.81
C SER A 715 -42.63 -10.82 -6.49
N GLY A 716 -42.05 -9.88 -7.24
CA GLY A 716 -42.09 -8.45 -6.96
C GLY A 716 -43.43 -7.79 -7.30
N SER A 717 -44.19 -8.38 -8.24
CA SER A 717 -45.54 -7.92 -8.58
C SER A 717 -46.49 -9.10 -8.83
N ALA A 718 -47.65 -9.05 -8.19
CA ALA A 718 -48.76 -9.99 -8.39
C ALA A 718 -49.66 -9.60 -9.57
N GLU A 719 -49.49 -8.40 -10.12
CA GLU A 719 -50.41 -7.76 -11.07
C GLU A 719 -49.97 -7.92 -12.52
N VAL A 720 -48.81 -8.53 -12.78
CA VAL A 720 -48.29 -8.71 -14.14
C VAL A 720 -49.17 -9.68 -14.92
N GLU A 721 -49.84 -9.17 -15.95
CA GLU A 721 -50.63 -9.97 -16.91
C GLU A 721 -50.05 -9.79 -18.31
N VAL A 722 -49.62 -10.90 -18.92
CA VAL A 722 -49.15 -10.90 -20.30
C VAL A 722 -50.29 -11.33 -21.21
N MET A 723 -50.57 -10.50 -22.22
CA MET A 723 -51.68 -10.67 -23.14
C MET A 723 -51.39 -11.75 -24.18
N ASP A 724 -52.43 -12.52 -24.51
CA ASP A 724 -52.44 -13.35 -25.71
C ASP A 724 -52.75 -12.45 -26.91
N VAL A 725 -51.75 -12.15 -27.74
CA VAL A 725 -51.89 -11.26 -28.90
C VAL A 725 -52.17 -12.11 -30.15
N PRO A 726 -53.26 -11.86 -30.92
CA PRO A 726 -53.54 -12.63 -32.14
C PRO A 726 -52.52 -12.37 -33.29
N GLY A 727 -51.92 -13.42 -33.87
CA GLY A 727 -51.32 -13.44 -35.22
C GLY A 727 -49.92 -14.08 -35.37
N ARG A 728 -49.71 -14.77 -36.51
CA ARG A 728 -48.60 -15.67 -36.96
C ARG A 728 -47.13 -15.20 -36.81
N VAL A 729 -46.20 -16.10 -36.41
CA VAL A 729 -44.70 -16.04 -36.63
C VAL A 729 -43.94 -17.41 -36.56
N LEU A 730 -42.81 -17.53 -37.31
CA LEU A 730 -41.75 -18.61 -37.33
C LEU A 730 -40.54 -18.36 -36.37
N ASP A 731 -39.68 -19.39 -36.26
CA ASP A 731 -38.86 -19.79 -35.11
C ASP A 731 -37.72 -18.90 -34.53
N ALA A 732 -37.32 -19.36 -33.35
CA ALA A 732 -36.30 -18.96 -32.40
C ALA A 732 -34.94 -18.43 -32.94
N GLY A 733 -34.67 -17.14 -32.66
CA GLY A 733 -33.36 -16.75 -32.13
C GLY A 733 -32.27 -16.29 -33.11
N ALA A 734 -32.56 -16.03 -34.40
CA ALA A 734 -31.63 -15.36 -35.31
C ALA A 734 -32.25 -14.10 -35.96
N PRO A 735 -31.50 -12.99 -36.10
CA PRO A 735 -32.03 -11.78 -36.72
C PRO A 735 -32.23 -11.99 -38.23
N THR A 736 -33.48 -11.92 -38.68
CA THR A 736 -33.83 -11.95 -40.11
C THR A 736 -33.71 -10.54 -40.70
N THR A 737 -33.18 -10.42 -41.92
CA THR A 737 -33.00 -9.14 -42.63
C THR A 737 -34.25 -8.69 -43.42
N GLY A 738 -35.41 -9.26 -43.12
CA GLY A 738 -36.69 -8.98 -43.78
C GLY A 738 -37.58 -8.01 -43.00
N ILE A 739 -38.51 -7.33 -43.69
CA ILE A 739 -39.43 -6.30 -43.14
C ILE A 739 -40.54 -6.89 -42.21
N ALA A 740 -40.55 -8.20 -41.95
CA ALA A 740 -41.53 -8.85 -41.07
C ALA A 740 -40.93 -9.09 -39.67
N ALA A 741 -41.45 -8.39 -38.66
CA ALA A 741 -41.03 -8.54 -37.26
C ALA A 741 -41.44 -9.91 -36.67
N ALA A 742 -40.55 -10.54 -35.91
CA ALA A 742 -40.83 -11.72 -35.08
C ALA A 742 -41.84 -11.37 -33.95
N ARG A 743 -42.74 -12.29 -33.58
CA ARG A 743 -43.77 -12.16 -32.53
C ARG A 743 -43.69 -13.37 -31.60
N ARG A 744 -43.81 -13.16 -30.29
CA ARG A 744 -43.75 -14.21 -29.25
C ARG A 744 -45.14 -14.61 -28.73
N VAL A 745 -45.30 -15.88 -28.38
CA VAL A 745 -46.47 -16.36 -27.60
C VAL A 745 -46.38 -15.94 -26.15
N ARG A 746 -47.52 -15.94 -25.46
CA ARG A 746 -47.57 -15.66 -24.03
C ARG A 746 -46.73 -16.69 -23.23
N PRO A 747 -45.74 -16.24 -22.42
CA PRO A 747 -44.91 -17.12 -21.61
C PRO A 747 -45.71 -17.79 -20.49
N VAL A 748 -45.12 -18.82 -19.88
CA VAL A 748 -45.56 -19.29 -18.56
C VAL A 748 -45.50 -18.13 -17.57
N VAL A 749 -46.53 -17.91 -16.76
CA VAL A 749 -46.52 -16.85 -15.73
C VAL A 749 -46.81 -17.44 -14.35
N ILE A 750 -45.76 -17.58 -13.55
CA ILE A 750 -45.83 -17.94 -12.13
C ILE A 750 -45.55 -16.68 -11.32
N ARG A 751 -46.54 -16.19 -10.59
CA ARG A 751 -46.46 -14.89 -9.90
C ARG A 751 -46.90 -14.98 -8.44
N ASN A 752 -46.47 -14.03 -7.62
CA ASN A 752 -46.88 -13.94 -6.21
C ASN A 752 -48.35 -13.46 -6.04
N ASP A 753 -49.30 -14.18 -6.62
CA ASP A 753 -50.73 -13.91 -6.48
C ASP A 753 -51.41 -14.86 -5.48
N LYS A 754 -52.73 -14.75 -5.34
CA LYS A 754 -53.49 -15.60 -4.42
C LYS A 754 -53.47 -17.08 -4.85
N VAL A 755 -53.42 -17.35 -6.14
CA VAL A 755 -53.53 -18.70 -6.71
C VAL A 755 -52.25 -19.48 -6.40
N TRP A 756 -51.09 -18.94 -6.78
CA TRP A 756 -49.81 -19.62 -6.56
C TRP A 756 -49.44 -19.74 -5.08
N ARG A 757 -49.77 -18.72 -4.26
CA ARG A 757 -49.58 -18.83 -2.80
C ARG A 757 -50.42 -19.93 -2.16
N ALA A 758 -51.66 -20.12 -2.60
CA ALA A 758 -52.48 -21.24 -2.11
C ALA A 758 -51.82 -22.59 -2.46
N ARG A 759 -51.27 -22.74 -3.68
CA ARG A 759 -50.56 -23.95 -4.09
C ARG A 759 -49.29 -24.22 -3.28
N LEU A 760 -48.55 -23.18 -2.87
CA LEU A 760 -47.40 -23.34 -1.97
C LEU A 760 -47.79 -23.90 -0.60
N ALA A 761 -49.02 -23.67 -0.14
CA ALA A 761 -49.51 -24.17 1.14
C ALA A 761 -50.13 -25.57 1.07
N GLU A 762 -50.55 -26.04 -0.11
CA GLU A 762 -51.24 -27.33 -0.32
C GLU A 762 -50.30 -28.55 -0.39
N GLY A 763 -49.02 -28.33 -0.69
CA GLY A 763 -48.00 -29.39 -0.73
C GLY A 763 -47.48 -29.74 -2.12
N MET A 764 -46.37 -30.50 -2.14
CA MET A 764 -45.56 -30.71 -3.34
C MET A 764 -46.33 -31.27 -4.54
N ILE A 765 -47.20 -32.27 -4.33
CA ILE A 765 -47.95 -32.90 -5.43
C ILE A 765 -48.86 -31.87 -6.13
N ALA A 766 -49.58 -31.05 -5.35
CA ALA A 766 -50.46 -30.02 -5.88
C ALA A 766 -49.68 -28.92 -6.61
N TRP A 767 -48.53 -28.52 -6.05
CA TRP A 767 -47.63 -27.55 -6.68
C TRP A 767 -47.07 -28.08 -8.01
N GLN A 768 -46.51 -29.29 -8.02
CA GLN A 768 -45.95 -29.91 -9.23
C GLN A 768 -46.99 -30.03 -10.33
N GLY A 769 -48.19 -30.52 -10.02
CA GLY A 769 -49.28 -30.64 -10.99
C GLY A 769 -49.68 -29.29 -11.60
N ALA A 770 -49.73 -28.23 -10.79
CA ALA A 770 -50.05 -26.89 -11.27
C ALA A 770 -48.95 -26.33 -12.20
N VAL A 771 -47.67 -26.52 -11.84
CA VAL A 771 -46.54 -26.08 -12.68
C VAL A 771 -46.51 -26.85 -13.99
N THR A 772 -46.58 -28.18 -13.96
CA THR A 772 -46.55 -29.01 -15.18
C THR A 772 -47.67 -28.63 -16.15
N ALA A 773 -48.90 -28.41 -15.64
CA ALA A 773 -50.04 -27.99 -16.46
C ALA A 773 -49.80 -26.64 -17.16
N GLU A 774 -49.17 -25.67 -16.48
CA GLU A 774 -48.89 -24.35 -17.08
C GLU A 774 -47.83 -24.44 -18.19
N PHE A 775 -46.78 -25.25 -18.01
CA PHE A 775 -45.77 -25.50 -19.03
C PHE A 775 -46.31 -26.33 -20.21
N GLU A 776 -47.20 -27.29 -19.97
CA GLU A 776 -47.92 -28.00 -21.04
C GLU A 776 -48.81 -27.05 -21.85
N ALA A 777 -49.49 -26.11 -21.19
CA ALA A 777 -50.30 -25.09 -21.85
C ALA A 777 -49.45 -24.16 -22.74
N LEU A 778 -48.23 -23.79 -22.30
CA LEU A 778 -47.29 -23.07 -23.15
C LEU A 778 -46.93 -23.85 -24.41
N ARG A 779 -46.53 -25.11 -24.28
CA ARG A 779 -46.15 -25.96 -25.42
C ARG A 779 -47.31 -26.08 -26.41
N ALA A 780 -48.54 -26.26 -25.92
CA ALA A 780 -49.72 -26.28 -26.76
C ALA A 780 -49.96 -24.97 -27.52
N ARG A 781 -49.71 -23.80 -26.89
CA ARG A 781 -49.76 -22.49 -27.57
C ARG A 781 -48.69 -22.37 -28.65
N GLN A 782 -47.47 -22.82 -28.37
CA GLN A 782 -46.36 -22.82 -29.34
C GLN A 782 -46.66 -23.74 -30.54
N ASP A 783 -47.14 -24.96 -30.28
CA ASP A 783 -47.51 -25.92 -31.33
C ASP A 783 -48.66 -25.42 -32.20
N GLN A 784 -49.67 -24.77 -31.58
CA GLN A 784 -50.78 -24.15 -32.30
C GLN A 784 -50.29 -23.05 -33.24
N GLU A 785 -49.43 -22.15 -32.76
CA GLU A 785 -48.87 -21.08 -33.59
C GLU A 785 -47.97 -21.64 -34.70
N LEU A 786 -47.18 -22.70 -34.43
CA LEU A 786 -46.37 -23.36 -35.45
C LEU A 786 -47.22 -23.99 -36.57
N ALA A 787 -48.36 -24.58 -36.22
CA ALA A 787 -49.29 -25.18 -37.17
C ALA A 787 -50.00 -24.16 -38.08
N GLU A 788 -50.06 -22.88 -37.69
CA GLU A 788 -50.70 -21.81 -38.46
C GLU A 788 -49.76 -21.15 -39.49
N LEU A 789 -48.52 -21.62 -39.61
CA LEU A 789 -47.51 -21.09 -40.53
C LEU A 789 -47.67 -21.69 -41.93
N PRO A 790 -47.70 -20.88 -43.00
CA PRO A 790 -47.70 -21.40 -44.36
C PRO A 790 -46.35 -22.10 -44.62
N GLN A 791 -46.42 -23.39 -44.99
CA GLN A 791 -45.25 -24.22 -45.36
C GLN A 791 -44.46 -23.64 -46.53
#